data_AF-A0A1X7VXR7-F1
#
_entry.id   AF-A0A1X7VXR7-F1
#
_cell.length_a   1.000
_cell.length_b   1.000
_cell.length_c   1.000
_cell.angle_alpha   90.00
_cell.angle_beta   90.00
_cell.angle_gamma   90.00
#
_symmetry.space_group_name_H-M   'P 1'
#
loop_
_entity.id
_entity.type
_entity.pdbx_description
1 polymer ?
#
loop_
_entity_poly.entity_id
_entity_poly.type
_entity_poly.pdbx_seq_one_letter_code
_entity_poly.pdbx_strand_id
1 'polypeptide(L)'
;MILNSNAISLSNVTVANSTSTGLLLSLSMVTIENKLTFKHNTGVVGGGLAMNDSSQLILTSSANLEFIDNHASYKGGGIYVEQSSDSDIRLIAPKIPLTLINNSAALGDDIYGYTDHQSKHFNLTNQNISSTGDAWKIQFCNLTNLRNAIEKQIYPGQALKFHVALLGHGYFGTLNVTDGIVEIRDGLSIRSAHAVDHVYVRPKPNSNCSLIEYKPNHAPSHLIHALVFAIKPPHYIYWDYIINECPIGFSIDSSQGICACSQSVSRENVTCNITSLNITHNGLLWIGTYDTSTPFNANATNPNACIINEDCLLYCSPNPVTFKLNDTDTQCVDDRRQRMCGSCREGYSLLIGSNKCGQCHDNYMMIAWIALFAVMGVLLVVLLIALNLTVSVGTLNSLLFYANIVKLYEPVFSRKGALPVLSQVISWINLDFGFEICFYNGMDNYAKQWLQFAFPLYLWIIIIIIIQLCRRYGKISRLMGSHAVPVLSTLFLLSYTKLVRTIVIVLHKREVTLHCTNESVRSVSLWYEDPNVEYAKGKHAGLFGFALLVTVFLKFWSHFKPIIDAYSGPMKDEYRFWPGLLLVARIPVLLSVTLVESFIQSQYFLLSMLLTVLAIVQSLSHFFGGVYKKRMNNVLEVWLLLNLCIMISLSVTFTDESKLSHMKCYDALIKKLFKKQDDDDDPLLDVTESHLTVDQQRRAMVPSSTDYVRRESVVDLF
;
A
#
# COMPACT_ATOMS: atom_id res chain seq x y z
N MET A 1 -51.73 35.60 -16.59
CA MET A 1 -51.77 35.56 -15.11
C MET A 1 -53.05 36.25 -14.66
N ILE A 2 -53.80 35.66 -13.74
CA ILE A 2 -54.98 36.23 -13.09
C ILE A 2 -54.69 36.25 -11.59
N LEU A 3 -54.86 37.41 -10.97
CA LEU A 3 -54.58 37.66 -9.55
C LEU A 3 -55.81 38.26 -8.86
N ASN A 4 -56.12 37.79 -7.65
CA ASN A 4 -57.09 38.38 -6.73
C ASN A 4 -58.45 38.74 -7.38
N SER A 5 -59.04 37.81 -8.13
CA SER A 5 -60.26 38.05 -8.91
C SER A 5 -61.27 36.91 -8.83
N ASN A 6 -62.53 37.24 -8.53
CA ASN A 6 -63.61 36.28 -8.25
C ASN A 6 -64.71 36.24 -9.32
N ALA A 7 -64.53 36.95 -10.45
CA ALA A 7 -65.61 37.21 -11.42
C ALA A 7 -65.13 37.13 -12.88
N ILE A 8 -64.34 36.11 -13.21
CA ILE A 8 -63.85 35.88 -14.58
C ILE A 8 -64.49 34.62 -15.15
N SER A 9 -65.12 34.76 -16.33
CA SER A 9 -65.56 33.63 -17.16
C SER A 9 -64.72 33.58 -18.43
N LEU A 10 -64.27 32.37 -18.80
CA LEU A 10 -63.53 32.10 -20.04
C LEU A 10 -64.33 31.14 -20.92
N SER A 11 -64.46 31.51 -22.20
CA SER A 11 -65.32 30.84 -23.17
C SER A 11 -64.67 30.88 -24.54
N ASN A 12 -64.39 29.71 -25.14
CA ASN A 12 -63.71 29.56 -26.44
C ASN A 12 -62.33 30.25 -26.50
N VAL A 13 -61.50 30.05 -25.48
CA VAL A 13 -60.17 30.65 -25.36
C VAL A 13 -59.08 29.65 -25.76
N THR A 14 -58.08 30.12 -26.51
CA THR A 14 -56.86 29.36 -26.81
C THR A 14 -55.64 30.15 -26.37
N VAL A 15 -54.78 29.55 -25.55
CA VAL A 15 -53.49 30.10 -25.12
C VAL A 15 -52.39 29.22 -25.70
N ALA A 16 -51.51 29.82 -26.51
CA ALA A 16 -50.54 29.08 -27.29
C ALA A 16 -49.19 29.76 -27.45
N ASN A 17 -48.15 28.94 -27.67
CA ASN A 17 -46.79 29.37 -28.00
C ASN A 17 -46.16 30.31 -26.95
N SER A 18 -46.57 30.20 -25.69
CA SER A 18 -46.03 31.01 -24.59
C SER A 18 -44.70 30.45 -24.08
N THR A 19 -43.71 31.31 -23.88
CA THR A 19 -42.43 30.96 -23.21
C THR A 19 -42.53 30.94 -21.68
N SER A 20 -43.72 31.17 -21.14
CA SER A 20 -44.08 31.05 -19.72
C SER A 20 -45.40 30.26 -19.57
N THR A 21 -45.72 29.81 -18.36
CA THR A 21 -46.99 29.15 -18.01
C THR A 21 -48.19 29.83 -18.69
N GLY A 22 -48.95 29.07 -19.48
CA GLY A 22 -50.04 29.62 -20.30
C GLY A 22 -51.07 30.42 -19.49
N LEU A 23 -51.56 29.84 -18.40
CA LEU A 23 -52.39 30.54 -17.42
C LEU A 23 -51.93 30.22 -15.99
N LEU A 24 -51.52 31.26 -15.26
CA LEU A 24 -51.32 31.20 -13.81
C LEU A 24 -52.50 31.86 -13.10
N LEU A 25 -53.10 31.15 -12.14
CA LEU A 25 -54.11 31.65 -11.20
C LEU A 25 -53.49 31.78 -9.80
N SER A 26 -53.73 32.90 -9.12
CA SER A 26 -53.41 33.10 -7.70
C SER A 26 -54.53 33.92 -7.04
N LEU A 27 -55.02 33.49 -5.87
CA LEU A 27 -56.16 34.09 -5.15
C LEU A 27 -57.38 34.34 -6.05
N SER A 28 -57.66 33.45 -7.00
CA SER A 28 -58.64 33.72 -8.07
C SER A 28 -59.62 32.60 -8.32
N MET A 29 -60.87 32.97 -8.62
CA MET A 29 -61.95 32.08 -9.02
C MET A 29 -62.32 32.34 -10.49
N VAL A 30 -62.13 31.32 -11.33
CA VAL A 30 -62.32 31.40 -12.79
C VAL A 30 -63.32 30.33 -13.25
N THR A 31 -64.36 30.75 -13.97
CA THR A 31 -65.38 29.86 -14.54
C THR A 31 -65.09 29.55 -16.00
N ILE A 32 -65.23 28.30 -16.41
CA ILE A 32 -65.05 27.86 -17.81
C ILE A 32 -66.41 27.42 -18.38
N GLU A 33 -66.86 28.13 -19.43
CA GLU A 33 -68.17 27.92 -20.05
C GLU A 33 -68.16 27.00 -21.28
N ASN A 34 -67.12 27.10 -22.12
CA ASN A 34 -67.00 26.32 -23.36
C ASN A 34 -65.58 25.77 -23.51
N LYS A 35 -64.99 25.81 -24.71
CA LYS A 35 -63.67 25.25 -24.99
C LYS A 35 -62.54 26.12 -24.41
N LEU A 36 -61.56 25.48 -23.78
CA LEU A 36 -60.31 26.08 -23.31
C LEU A 36 -59.13 25.22 -23.77
N THR A 37 -58.26 25.76 -24.62
CA THR A 37 -57.10 25.03 -25.18
C THR A 37 -55.79 25.69 -24.79
N PHE A 38 -54.88 24.91 -24.19
CA PHE A 38 -53.49 25.25 -23.94
C PHE A 38 -52.59 24.41 -24.85
N LYS A 39 -51.80 25.06 -25.71
CA LYS A 39 -50.87 24.33 -26.59
C LYS A 39 -49.49 24.95 -26.72
N HIS A 40 -48.43 24.13 -26.73
CA HIS A 40 -47.05 24.61 -26.97
C HIS A 40 -46.60 25.72 -25.98
N ASN A 41 -47.04 25.64 -24.71
CA ASN A 41 -46.64 26.59 -23.67
C ASN A 41 -45.55 25.97 -22.78
N THR A 42 -44.61 26.77 -22.29
CA THR A 42 -43.49 26.31 -21.43
C THR A 42 -43.51 27.02 -20.08
N GLY A 43 -43.57 26.29 -18.95
CA GLY A 43 -43.58 26.86 -17.60
C GLY A 43 -42.46 26.34 -16.70
N VAL A 44 -42.37 26.86 -15.48
CA VAL A 44 -41.60 26.20 -14.40
C VAL A 44 -42.47 25.12 -13.76
N VAL A 45 -43.67 25.51 -13.33
CA VAL A 45 -44.76 24.61 -12.94
C VAL A 45 -45.99 24.95 -13.77
N GLY A 46 -46.80 23.97 -14.14
CA GLY A 46 -48.01 24.19 -14.94
C GLY A 46 -47.68 24.78 -16.31
N GLY A 47 -47.18 23.97 -17.26
CA GLY A 47 -46.85 24.46 -18.60
C GLY A 47 -48.06 25.10 -19.29
N GLY A 48 -49.21 24.40 -19.26
CA GLY A 48 -50.49 24.96 -19.67
C GLY A 48 -51.14 25.82 -18.59
N LEU A 49 -51.46 25.22 -17.43
CA LEU A 49 -52.17 25.85 -16.32
C LEU A 49 -51.44 25.62 -14.99
N ALA A 50 -51.25 26.69 -14.20
CA ALA A 50 -50.83 26.61 -12.80
C ALA A 50 -51.86 27.30 -11.89
N MET A 51 -52.13 26.71 -10.73
CA MET A 51 -53.08 27.20 -9.74
C MET A 51 -52.44 27.24 -8.35
N ASN A 52 -52.30 28.45 -7.81
CA ASN A 52 -51.67 28.72 -6.52
C ASN A 52 -52.62 29.52 -5.61
N ASP A 53 -52.25 29.69 -4.34
CA ASP A 53 -52.88 30.58 -3.37
C ASP A 53 -54.42 30.46 -3.32
N SER A 54 -54.94 29.27 -3.00
CA SER A 54 -56.39 29.01 -2.88
C SER A 54 -57.23 29.30 -4.13
N SER A 55 -56.64 29.21 -5.31
CA SER A 55 -57.36 29.45 -6.57
C SER A 55 -58.33 28.32 -6.92
N GLN A 56 -59.47 28.68 -7.51
CA GLN A 56 -60.51 27.73 -7.90
C GLN A 56 -60.84 27.84 -9.40
N LEU A 57 -60.80 26.70 -10.10
CA LEU A 57 -61.24 26.59 -11.48
C LEU A 57 -62.60 25.88 -11.50
N ILE A 58 -63.65 26.60 -11.89
CA ILE A 58 -65.03 26.10 -11.89
C ILE A 58 -65.43 25.72 -13.32
N LEU A 59 -65.74 24.45 -13.55
CA LEU A 59 -66.05 23.93 -14.88
C LEU A 59 -67.55 23.70 -15.03
N THR A 60 -68.18 24.41 -15.97
CA THR A 60 -69.59 24.23 -16.31
C THR A 60 -69.82 22.93 -17.11
N SER A 61 -71.08 22.53 -17.28
CA SER A 61 -71.46 21.33 -18.06
C SER A 61 -71.09 21.36 -19.54
N SER A 62 -70.82 22.53 -20.11
CA SER A 62 -70.40 22.73 -21.51
C SER A 62 -68.89 22.94 -21.68
N ALA A 63 -68.12 22.91 -20.59
CA ALA A 63 -66.67 23.04 -20.64
C ALA A 63 -66.00 21.88 -21.41
N ASN A 64 -64.90 22.17 -22.11
CA ASN A 64 -64.01 21.18 -22.72
C ASN A 64 -62.57 21.69 -22.60
N LEU A 65 -61.67 20.90 -22.01
CA LEU A 65 -60.29 21.30 -21.74
C LEU A 65 -59.30 20.48 -22.59
N GLU A 66 -58.36 21.18 -23.23
CA GLU A 66 -57.32 20.57 -24.07
C GLU A 66 -55.94 21.10 -23.71
N PHE A 67 -55.02 20.21 -23.33
CA PHE A 67 -53.64 20.48 -22.96
C PHE A 67 -52.72 19.64 -23.86
N ILE A 68 -52.11 20.28 -24.86
CA ILE A 68 -51.39 19.63 -25.95
C ILE A 68 -49.96 20.20 -26.09
N ASP A 69 -48.93 19.36 -26.04
CA ASP A 69 -47.53 19.78 -26.19
C ASP A 69 -47.08 20.87 -25.18
N ASN A 70 -47.58 20.87 -23.95
CA ASN A 70 -47.12 21.81 -22.92
C ASN A 70 -45.97 21.23 -22.09
N HIS A 71 -44.99 22.07 -21.75
CA HIS A 71 -43.78 21.66 -21.02
C HIS A 71 -43.68 22.42 -19.69
N ALA A 72 -43.30 21.73 -18.61
CA ALA A 72 -42.88 22.35 -17.36
C ALA A 72 -41.46 21.90 -17.00
N SER A 73 -40.57 22.81 -16.61
CA SER A 73 -39.22 22.41 -16.19
C SER A 73 -39.19 21.65 -14.85
N TYR A 74 -40.31 21.64 -14.11
CA TYR A 74 -40.40 21.03 -12.79
C TYR A 74 -41.67 20.17 -12.59
N LYS A 75 -42.87 20.77 -12.41
CA LYS A 75 -44.09 20.03 -12.00
C LYS A 75 -45.30 20.34 -12.88
N GLY A 76 -46.05 19.33 -13.31
CA GLY A 76 -47.32 19.51 -14.03
C GLY A 76 -47.14 20.14 -15.41
N GLY A 77 -46.78 19.35 -16.43
CA GLY A 77 -46.56 19.87 -17.79
C GLY A 77 -47.85 20.43 -18.41
N GLY A 78 -48.95 19.69 -18.28
CA GLY A 78 -50.30 20.19 -18.58
C GLY A 78 -50.83 21.11 -17.49
N ILE A 79 -51.11 20.53 -16.31
CA ILE A 79 -51.77 21.17 -15.17
C ILE A 79 -50.92 21.04 -13.90
N TYR A 80 -50.75 22.13 -13.17
CA TYR A 80 -50.22 22.17 -11.80
C TYR A 80 -51.25 22.78 -10.85
N VAL A 81 -51.54 22.07 -9.76
CA VAL A 81 -52.36 22.56 -8.65
C VAL A 81 -51.54 22.52 -7.37
N GLU A 82 -51.44 23.65 -6.68
CA GLU A 82 -50.76 23.76 -5.39
C GLU A 82 -51.65 23.18 -4.28
N GLN A 83 -51.37 21.93 -3.91
CA GLN A 83 -52.12 21.19 -2.89
C GLN A 83 -51.99 21.82 -1.49
N SER A 84 -50.89 22.52 -1.20
CA SER A 84 -50.64 23.18 0.08
C SER A 84 -51.47 24.46 0.34
N SER A 85 -52.20 24.97 -0.66
CA SER A 85 -52.98 26.21 -0.54
C SER A 85 -54.49 26.04 -0.72
N ASP A 86 -55.01 24.80 -0.65
CA ASP A 86 -56.42 24.48 -0.90
C ASP A 86 -56.94 24.90 -2.30
N SER A 87 -56.03 24.96 -3.28
CA SER A 87 -56.38 25.19 -4.69
C SER A 87 -57.06 23.95 -5.29
N ASP A 88 -58.14 24.13 -6.07
CA ASP A 88 -59.01 23.02 -6.51
C ASP A 88 -59.69 23.25 -7.87
N ILE A 89 -59.97 22.16 -8.61
CA ILE A 89 -60.73 22.17 -9.86
C ILE A 89 -62.10 21.53 -9.60
N ARG A 90 -63.16 22.35 -9.68
CA ARG A 90 -64.53 22.00 -9.31
C ARG A 90 -65.40 21.76 -10.54
N LEU A 91 -65.92 20.54 -10.66
CA LEU A 91 -66.80 20.16 -11.76
C LEU A 91 -68.27 20.39 -11.39
N ILE A 92 -68.97 21.27 -12.12
CA ILE A 92 -70.42 21.46 -11.93
C ILE A 92 -71.20 20.24 -12.43
N ALA A 93 -70.71 19.54 -13.45
CA ALA A 93 -71.27 18.28 -13.97
C ALA A 93 -70.19 17.19 -14.13
N PRO A 94 -70.52 15.90 -14.01
CA PRO A 94 -69.60 14.80 -14.29
C PRO A 94 -69.33 14.66 -15.80
N LYS A 95 -68.25 13.94 -16.16
CA LYS A 95 -67.86 13.60 -17.54
C LYS A 95 -67.49 14.80 -18.44
N ILE A 96 -67.04 15.90 -17.84
CA ILE A 96 -66.45 17.03 -18.58
C ILE A 96 -65.21 16.50 -19.35
N PRO A 97 -65.09 16.73 -20.68
CA PRO A 97 -63.95 16.25 -21.43
C PRO A 97 -62.64 16.93 -21.02
N LEU A 98 -61.60 16.12 -20.82
CA LEU A 98 -60.23 16.58 -20.60
C LEU A 98 -59.29 15.81 -21.52
N THR A 99 -58.56 16.56 -22.35
CA THR A 99 -57.56 16.04 -23.28
C THR A 99 -56.18 16.45 -22.83
N LEU A 100 -55.31 15.46 -22.62
CA LEU A 100 -53.92 15.62 -22.24
C LEU A 100 -53.09 14.84 -23.25
N ILE A 101 -52.28 15.54 -24.05
CA ILE A 101 -51.49 14.96 -25.16
C ILE A 101 -50.07 15.53 -25.09
N ASN A 102 -49.08 14.64 -25.00
CA ASN A 102 -47.66 14.94 -25.19
C ASN A 102 -47.14 16.12 -24.32
N ASN A 103 -47.71 16.27 -23.12
CA ASN A 103 -47.16 17.19 -22.12
C ASN A 103 -45.90 16.57 -21.48
N SER A 104 -45.05 17.38 -20.85
CA SER A 104 -43.82 16.92 -20.22
C SER A 104 -43.43 17.72 -18.97
N ALA A 105 -42.93 17.04 -17.93
CA ALA A 105 -42.42 17.66 -16.71
C ALA A 105 -41.26 16.85 -16.10
N ALA A 106 -40.66 17.34 -15.01
CA ALA A 106 -39.79 16.50 -14.19
C ALA A 106 -40.60 15.56 -13.26
N LEU A 107 -41.83 15.98 -12.89
CA LEU A 107 -42.78 15.21 -12.09
C LEU A 107 -44.22 15.50 -12.54
N GLY A 108 -44.97 14.45 -12.90
CA GLY A 108 -46.37 14.54 -13.36
C GLY A 108 -46.48 15.30 -14.67
N ASP A 109 -46.19 14.63 -15.80
CA ASP A 109 -46.12 15.29 -17.11
C ASP A 109 -47.45 15.92 -17.51
N ASP A 110 -48.56 15.28 -17.19
CA ASP A 110 -49.90 15.78 -17.52
C ASP A 110 -50.49 16.57 -16.35
N ILE A 111 -50.45 16.03 -15.12
CA ILE A 111 -51.08 16.63 -13.94
C ILE A 111 -50.17 16.50 -12.71
N TYR A 112 -49.97 17.61 -11.98
CA TYR A 112 -49.43 17.60 -10.62
C TYR A 112 -50.44 18.18 -9.62
N GLY A 113 -50.64 17.49 -8.49
CA GLY A 113 -51.33 18.02 -7.30
C GLY A 113 -52.86 17.94 -7.31
N TYR A 114 -53.47 17.35 -8.34
CA TYR A 114 -54.93 17.14 -8.43
C TYR A 114 -55.26 15.64 -8.44
N THR A 115 -56.18 15.22 -7.56
CA THR A 115 -56.61 13.82 -7.38
C THR A 115 -58.13 13.70 -7.45
N ASP A 116 -58.61 12.60 -8.03
CA ASP A 116 -60.01 12.38 -8.42
C ASP A 116 -60.93 11.99 -7.23
N HIS A 117 -60.92 12.80 -6.15
CA HIS A 117 -61.63 12.54 -4.90
C HIS A 117 -63.10 13.03 -4.86
N GLN A 118 -63.58 13.68 -5.92
CA GLN A 118 -64.97 14.18 -5.99
C GLN A 118 -65.89 13.15 -6.67
N SER A 119 -67.20 13.20 -6.41
CA SER A 119 -68.21 12.33 -7.06
C SER A 119 -68.45 12.62 -8.56
N LYS A 120 -67.61 13.47 -9.16
CA LYS A 120 -67.70 13.94 -10.54
C LYS A 120 -66.30 13.93 -11.15
N HIS A 121 -66.03 12.91 -11.95
CA HIS A 121 -64.74 12.68 -12.60
C HIS A 121 -64.70 13.31 -14.00
N PHE A 122 -63.51 13.63 -14.49
CA PHE A 122 -63.29 14.00 -15.89
C PHE A 122 -63.56 12.81 -16.83
N ASN A 123 -63.99 13.12 -18.05
CA ASN A 123 -63.96 12.16 -19.15
C ASN A 123 -62.64 12.33 -19.92
N LEU A 124 -61.61 11.60 -19.49
CA LEU A 124 -60.30 11.63 -20.14
C LEU A 124 -60.39 11.06 -21.56
N THR A 125 -59.96 11.84 -22.55
CA THR A 125 -59.89 11.36 -23.94
C THR A 125 -58.74 10.37 -24.17
N ASN A 126 -57.70 10.44 -23.33
CA ASN A 126 -56.60 9.47 -23.24
C ASN A 126 -56.58 8.81 -21.86
N GLN A 127 -56.60 7.46 -21.80
CA GLN A 127 -56.70 6.73 -20.53
C GLN A 127 -55.39 6.69 -19.71
N ASN A 128 -54.23 6.76 -20.37
CA ASN A 128 -52.93 6.78 -19.71
C ASN A 128 -52.46 8.23 -19.57
N ILE A 129 -52.38 8.73 -18.34
CA ILE A 129 -51.86 10.06 -18.01
C ILE A 129 -50.76 9.98 -16.94
N SER A 130 -49.71 10.77 -17.09
CA SER A 130 -48.64 10.89 -16.10
C SER A 130 -49.04 11.89 -15.03
N SER A 131 -49.33 11.40 -13.82
CA SER A 131 -49.81 12.24 -12.73
C SER A 131 -49.23 11.86 -11.37
N THR A 132 -48.98 12.87 -10.54
CA THR A 132 -48.48 12.70 -9.16
C THR A 132 -48.90 13.92 -8.32
N GLY A 133 -48.53 13.95 -7.05
CA GLY A 133 -48.88 15.02 -6.11
C GLY A 133 -47.83 15.20 -5.03
N ASP A 134 -48.17 15.92 -3.97
CA ASP A 134 -47.25 16.10 -2.85
C ASP A 134 -46.98 14.77 -2.12
N ALA A 135 -45.82 14.69 -1.47
CA ALA A 135 -45.35 13.47 -0.81
C ALA A 135 -46.32 13.02 0.30
N TRP A 136 -47.03 11.92 0.04
CA TRP A 136 -47.99 11.31 0.96
C TRP A 136 -47.42 10.09 1.69
N LYS A 137 -46.51 9.35 1.05
CA LYS A 137 -45.88 8.14 1.61
C LYS A 137 -44.38 8.14 1.35
N ILE A 138 -43.61 7.74 2.34
CA ILE A 138 -42.17 7.48 2.26
C ILE A 138 -41.90 5.97 2.42
N GLN A 139 -40.93 5.42 1.68
CA GLN A 139 -40.52 4.02 1.80
C GLN A 139 -39.03 3.83 1.47
N PHE A 140 -38.41 2.78 2.03
CA PHE A 140 -37.06 2.36 1.66
C PHE A 140 -37.07 1.58 0.33
N CYS A 141 -36.10 1.84 -0.54
CA CYS A 141 -36.01 1.19 -1.85
C CYS A 141 -35.38 -0.21 -1.85
N ASN A 142 -34.41 -0.46 -0.97
CA ASN A 142 -33.58 -1.68 -1.00
C ASN A 142 -34.04 -2.77 -0.01
N LEU A 143 -35.28 -2.72 0.50
CA LEU A 143 -35.75 -3.55 1.61
C LEU A 143 -37.01 -4.35 1.28
N THR A 144 -36.84 -5.42 0.51
CA THR A 144 -37.88 -6.44 0.28
C THR A 144 -38.08 -7.41 1.44
N ASN A 145 -37.17 -7.45 2.42
CA ASN A 145 -37.17 -8.42 3.54
C ASN A 145 -37.36 -7.75 4.93
N LEU A 146 -38.56 -7.23 5.18
CA LEU A 146 -38.91 -6.44 6.37
C LEU A 146 -39.26 -7.30 7.62
N ARG A 147 -38.51 -8.39 7.86
CA ARG A 147 -38.61 -9.22 9.08
C ARG A 147 -37.29 -9.66 9.73
N ASN A 148 -36.17 -9.62 9.00
CA ASN A 148 -34.87 -10.11 9.49
C ASN A 148 -33.76 -9.04 9.44
N ALA A 149 -34.13 -7.75 9.40
CA ALA A 149 -33.17 -6.65 9.42
C ALA A 149 -32.61 -6.45 10.84
N ILE A 150 -31.52 -7.15 11.13
CA ILE A 150 -30.77 -7.07 12.39
C ILE A 150 -30.35 -5.61 12.66
N GLU A 151 -30.47 -5.20 13.93
CA GLU A 151 -30.04 -3.90 14.45
C GLU A 151 -28.68 -3.49 13.90
N LYS A 152 -28.60 -2.30 13.30
CA LYS A 152 -27.34 -1.86 12.69
C LYS A 152 -26.42 -1.26 13.76
N GLN A 153 -25.40 -2.02 14.12
CA GLN A 153 -24.30 -1.53 14.95
C GLN A 153 -23.42 -0.56 14.14
N ILE A 154 -23.09 0.59 14.73
CA ILE A 154 -22.21 1.62 14.17
C ILE A 154 -21.24 2.14 15.24
N TYR A 155 -20.22 2.87 14.80
CA TYR A 155 -19.30 3.59 15.66
C TYR A 155 -19.50 5.11 15.56
N PRO A 156 -19.16 5.90 16.61
CA PRO A 156 -19.24 7.36 16.59
C PRO A 156 -18.59 8.01 15.35
N GLY A 157 -19.37 8.83 14.64
CA GLY A 157 -18.98 9.50 13.40
C GLY A 157 -19.15 8.69 12.11
N GLN A 158 -19.52 7.40 12.19
CA GLN A 158 -19.88 6.60 11.02
C GLN A 158 -21.25 7.00 10.48
N ALA A 159 -21.35 7.17 9.15
CA ALA A 159 -22.60 7.59 8.52
C ALA A 159 -23.54 6.42 8.19
N LEU A 160 -24.80 6.55 8.59
CA LEU A 160 -25.91 5.71 8.15
C LEU A 160 -26.37 6.18 6.76
N LYS A 161 -26.54 5.23 5.84
CA LYS A 161 -26.85 5.49 4.42
C LYS A 161 -28.12 4.73 4.02
N PHE A 162 -29.15 5.45 3.62
CA PHE A 162 -30.48 4.91 3.28
C PHE A 162 -30.90 5.32 1.87
N HIS A 163 -31.47 4.38 1.11
CA HIS A 163 -32.10 4.69 -0.17
C HIS A 163 -33.61 4.77 0.04
N VAL A 164 -34.21 5.94 -0.20
CA VAL A 164 -35.63 6.21 0.01
C VAL A 164 -36.31 6.70 -1.27
N ALA A 165 -37.60 6.43 -1.37
CA ALA A 165 -38.50 7.01 -2.37
C ALA A 165 -39.67 7.72 -1.69
N LEU A 166 -40.10 8.83 -2.28
CA LEU A 166 -41.33 9.54 -1.92
C LEU A 166 -42.40 9.25 -2.96
N LEU A 167 -43.63 9.05 -2.50
CA LEU A 167 -44.78 8.74 -3.32
C LEU A 167 -45.91 9.73 -3.00
N GLY A 168 -46.48 10.35 -4.03
CA GLY A 168 -47.67 11.18 -3.97
C GLY A 168 -48.86 10.51 -4.66
N HIS A 169 -50.07 11.00 -4.41
CA HIS A 169 -51.25 10.54 -5.14
C HIS A 169 -51.27 11.14 -6.55
N GLY A 170 -51.32 10.27 -7.57
CA GLY A 170 -51.70 10.65 -8.93
C GLY A 170 -53.22 10.79 -9.08
N TYR A 171 -53.66 11.19 -10.28
CA TYR A 171 -55.07 11.48 -10.58
C TYR A 171 -56.02 10.36 -10.12
N PHE A 172 -55.74 9.12 -10.52
CA PHE A 172 -56.55 7.93 -10.16
C PHE A 172 -56.40 7.47 -8.69
N GLY A 173 -55.76 8.25 -7.83
CA GLY A 173 -55.44 7.88 -6.45
C GLY A 173 -54.29 6.87 -6.29
N THR A 174 -53.69 6.39 -7.38
CA THR A 174 -52.50 5.52 -7.35
C THR A 174 -51.28 6.27 -6.83
N LEU A 175 -50.40 5.59 -6.11
CA LEU A 175 -49.18 6.19 -5.56
C LEU A 175 -48.05 6.19 -6.60
N ASN A 176 -47.70 7.37 -7.09
CA ASN A 176 -46.64 7.60 -8.07
C ASN A 176 -45.47 8.36 -7.44
N VAL A 177 -44.29 8.26 -8.03
CA VAL A 177 -43.08 8.88 -7.47
C VAL A 177 -43.18 10.40 -7.49
N THR A 178 -42.68 11.04 -6.45
CA THR A 178 -42.66 12.51 -6.30
C THR A 178 -41.40 12.95 -5.55
N ASP A 179 -41.27 14.26 -5.30
CA ASP A 179 -40.24 14.84 -4.44
C ASP A 179 -40.84 15.58 -3.24
N GLY A 180 -40.00 15.91 -2.26
CA GLY A 180 -40.45 16.54 -1.02
C GLY A 180 -39.36 16.65 0.05
N ILE A 181 -39.69 17.32 1.14
CA ILE A 181 -38.82 17.48 2.30
C ILE A 181 -39.08 16.33 3.28
N VAL A 182 -38.03 15.59 3.62
CA VAL A 182 -38.03 14.59 4.69
C VAL A 182 -37.41 15.20 5.94
N GLU A 183 -38.17 15.19 7.03
CA GLU A 183 -37.69 15.54 8.36
C GLU A 183 -37.03 14.31 8.98
N ILE A 184 -35.75 14.44 9.35
CA ILE A 184 -35.00 13.41 10.07
C ILE A 184 -35.11 13.71 11.56
N ARG A 185 -35.53 12.73 12.34
CA ARG A 185 -35.59 12.79 13.80
C ARG A 185 -34.77 11.68 14.43
N ASP A 186 -34.15 11.96 15.56
CA ASP A 186 -33.26 11.01 16.24
C ASP A 186 -33.43 11.07 17.77
N GLY A 187 -33.18 9.95 18.44
CA GLY A 187 -33.29 9.80 19.90
C GLY A 187 -33.57 8.36 20.36
N LEU A 188 -33.67 8.16 21.68
CA LEU A 188 -33.81 6.85 22.33
C LEU A 188 -35.08 6.04 21.99
N SER A 189 -36.06 6.64 21.31
CA SER A 189 -37.30 6.00 20.88
C SER A 189 -38.03 6.86 19.86
N ILE A 190 -38.92 6.26 19.06
CA ILE A 190 -39.77 6.98 18.08
C ILE A 190 -40.55 8.14 18.73
N ARG A 191 -40.93 8.03 20.02
CA ARG A 191 -41.69 9.07 20.75
C ARG A 191 -40.84 10.18 21.34
N SER A 192 -39.55 9.91 21.58
CA SER A 192 -38.57 10.88 22.09
C SER A 192 -37.60 11.36 21.02
N ALA A 193 -37.86 11.04 19.75
CA ALA A 193 -37.06 11.47 18.62
C ALA A 193 -37.37 12.92 18.27
N HIS A 194 -36.35 13.78 18.30
CA HIS A 194 -36.46 15.21 17.99
C HIS A 194 -35.90 15.49 16.59
N ALA A 195 -36.42 16.53 15.92
CA ALA A 195 -35.92 16.94 14.61
C ALA A 195 -34.43 17.33 14.68
N VAL A 196 -33.62 16.69 13.85
CA VAL A 196 -32.16 16.90 13.77
C VAL A 196 -31.71 17.42 12.41
N ASP A 197 -32.44 17.14 11.34
CA ASP A 197 -32.12 17.58 9.97
C ASP A 197 -33.35 17.58 9.05
N HIS A 198 -33.28 18.30 7.93
CA HIS A 198 -34.30 18.34 6.88
C HIS A 198 -33.66 18.14 5.50
N VAL A 199 -33.91 16.99 4.88
CA VAL A 199 -33.33 16.63 3.57
C VAL A 199 -34.36 16.71 2.47
N TYR A 200 -34.04 17.42 1.40
CA TYR A 200 -34.86 17.45 0.19
C TYR A 200 -34.57 16.22 -0.69
N VAL A 201 -35.60 15.40 -0.91
CA VAL A 201 -35.51 14.10 -1.60
C VAL A 201 -36.19 14.21 -2.96
N ARG A 202 -35.44 13.96 -4.05
CA ARG A 202 -35.94 13.98 -5.44
C ARG A 202 -35.45 12.75 -6.22
N PRO A 203 -36.33 12.04 -6.95
CA PRO A 203 -35.95 10.87 -7.75
C PRO A 203 -34.89 11.21 -8.82
N LYS A 204 -34.10 10.20 -9.21
CA LYS A 204 -33.08 10.32 -10.24
C LYS A 204 -33.58 9.70 -11.56
N PRO A 205 -33.11 10.17 -12.74
CA PRO A 205 -33.61 9.68 -14.03
C PRO A 205 -33.51 8.15 -14.22
N ASN A 206 -32.47 7.53 -13.64
CA ASN A 206 -32.20 6.09 -13.77
C ASN A 206 -32.63 5.30 -12.51
N SER A 207 -33.21 5.94 -11.51
CA SER A 207 -33.62 5.31 -10.25
C SER A 207 -34.60 6.19 -9.48
N ASN A 208 -35.78 5.64 -9.16
CA ASN A 208 -36.84 6.31 -8.38
C ASN A 208 -36.47 6.57 -6.91
N CYS A 209 -35.18 6.53 -6.57
CA CYS A 209 -34.64 6.45 -5.22
C CYS A 209 -33.51 7.47 -5.01
N SER A 210 -33.50 8.06 -3.82
CA SER A 210 -32.50 9.03 -3.38
C SER A 210 -31.70 8.48 -2.20
N LEU A 211 -30.42 8.83 -2.14
CA LEU A 211 -29.58 8.51 -0.99
C LEU A 211 -29.72 9.61 0.07
N ILE A 212 -30.11 9.23 1.28
CA ILE A 212 -29.95 10.04 2.50
C ILE A 212 -28.73 9.51 3.27
N GLU A 213 -27.90 10.41 3.77
CA GLU A 213 -26.77 10.12 4.64
C GLU A 213 -26.91 10.89 5.95
N TYR A 214 -26.95 10.18 7.09
CA TYR A 214 -27.08 10.77 8.42
C TYR A 214 -25.93 10.31 9.33
N LYS A 215 -25.41 11.21 10.16
CA LYS A 215 -24.35 10.91 11.15
C LYS A 215 -24.91 11.16 12.56
N PRO A 216 -25.24 10.11 13.31
CA PRO A 216 -25.66 10.22 14.71
C PRO A 216 -24.59 10.91 15.56
N ASN A 217 -25.05 11.74 16.51
CA ASN A 217 -24.22 12.49 17.45
C ASN A 217 -24.57 12.16 18.91
N HIS A 218 -24.57 10.87 19.25
CA HIS A 218 -24.69 10.42 20.64
C HIS A 218 -23.38 9.78 21.11
N ALA A 219 -23.14 9.83 22.41
CA ALA A 219 -22.05 9.11 23.04
C ALA A 219 -22.24 7.57 22.89
N PRO A 220 -21.13 6.80 22.90
CA PRO A 220 -21.18 5.34 22.97
C PRO A 220 -22.12 4.87 24.06
N SER A 221 -23.11 4.08 23.66
CA SER A 221 -24.11 3.54 24.56
C SER A 221 -24.66 2.28 23.91
N HIS A 222 -24.62 1.15 24.62
CA HIS A 222 -25.28 -0.10 24.22
C HIS A 222 -26.82 -0.01 24.35
N LEU A 223 -27.37 1.18 24.13
CA LEU A 223 -28.78 1.49 24.07
C LEU A 223 -29.19 1.54 22.60
N ILE A 224 -30.43 1.16 22.33
CA ILE A 224 -31.03 1.26 21.01
C ILE A 224 -31.52 2.70 20.82
N HIS A 225 -31.12 3.32 19.71
CA HIS A 225 -31.60 4.61 19.24
C HIS A 225 -32.47 4.40 18.00
N ALA A 226 -33.49 5.24 17.83
CA ALA A 226 -34.48 5.15 16.76
C ALA A 226 -34.38 6.39 15.84
N LEU A 227 -33.90 6.16 14.61
CA LEU A 227 -33.86 7.17 13.56
C LEU A 227 -35.19 7.16 12.79
N VAL A 228 -35.91 8.28 12.76
CA VAL A 228 -37.23 8.41 12.12
C VAL A 228 -37.15 9.37 10.94
N PHE A 229 -37.68 8.95 9.79
CA PHE A 229 -37.87 9.78 8.60
C PHE A 229 -39.35 10.10 8.45
N ALA A 230 -39.72 11.37 8.60
CA ALA A 230 -41.11 11.84 8.59
C ALA A 230 -41.41 12.81 7.44
N ILE A 231 -42.66 12.78 6.97
CA ILE A 231 -43.23 13.71 5.99
C ILE A 231 -44.56 14.27 6.52
N LYS A 232 -45.00 15.41 5.98
CA LYS A 232 -46.30 16.05 6.30
C LYS A 232 -47.30 15.75 5.18
N PRO A 233 -48.57 15.37 5.45
CA PRO A 233 -49.16 14.94 6.74
C PRO A 233 -48.68 13.53 7.14
N PRO A 234 -48.92 13.05 8.39
CA PRO A 234 -47.93 12.26 9.12
C PRO A 234 -47.80 10.80 8.67
N HIS A 235 -47.00 10.58 7.63
CA HIS A 235 -46.36 9.31 7.35
C HIS A 235 -44.91 9.34 7.84
N TYR A 236 -44.45 8.22 8.39
CA TYR A 236 -43.06 8.05 8.79
C TYR A 236 -42.60 6.60 8.60
N ILE A 237 -41.30 6.43 8.42
CA ILE A 237 -40.57 5.16 8.54
C ILE A 237 -39.46 5.35 9.57
N TYR A 238 -39.03 4.28 10.23
CA TYR A 238 -37.96 4.35 11.23
C TYR A 238 -36.94 3.22 11.05
N TRP A 239 -35.79 3.39 11.68
CA TRP A 239 -34.70 2.43 11.71
C TRP A 239 -33.99 2.46 13.05
N ASP A 240 -33.82 1.28 13.66
CA ASP A 240 -33.17 1.13 14.97
C ASP A 240 -31.67 0.81 14.81
N TYR A 241 -30.83 1.44 15.64
CA TYR A 241 -29.38 1.33 15.58
C TYR A 241 -28.74 1.43 16.97
N ILE A 242 -27.51 0.92 17.11
CA ILE A 242 -26.73 0.93 18.36
C ILE A 242 -25.36 1.56 18.09
N ILE A 243 -24.90 2.44 19.00
CA ILE A 243 -23.58 3.07 18.92
C ILE A 243 -22.64 2.35 19.87
N ASN A 244 -21.76 1.51 19.31
CA ASN A 244 -20.73 0.81 20.05
C ASN A 244 -19.57 1.76 20.44
N GLU A 245 -18.79 1.34 21.44
CA GLU A 245 -17.49 1.91 21.74
C GLU A 245 -16.54 1.84 20.52
N CYS A 246 -15.56 2.75 20.45
CA CYS A 246 -14.61 2.79 19.33
C CYS A 246 -13.81 1.47 19.22
N PRO A 247 -13.57 0.95 18.01
CA PRO A 247 -12.83 -0.28 17.80
C PRO A 247 -11.33 -0.11 18.08
N ILE A 248 -10.60 -1.23 18.20
CA ILE A 248 -9.17 -1.21 18.53
C ILE A 248 -8.38 -0.40 17.48
N GLY A 249 -7.55 0.53 17.95
CA GLY A 249 -6.82 1.49 17.11
C GLY A 249 -7.55 2.84 16.92
N PHE A 250 -8.75 2.98 17.48
CA PHE A 250 -9.52 4.22 17.49
C PHE A 250 -9.89 4.63 18.92
N SER A 251 -10.00 5.92 19.18
CA SER A 251 -10.54 6.48 20.43
C SER A 251 -11.44 7.66 20.15
N ILE A 252 -12.35 7.98 21.07
CA ILE A 252 -13.22 9.14 20.93
C ILE A 252 -12.40 10.43 21.04
N ASP A 253 -12.48 11.30 20.04
CA ASP A 253 -11.94 12.65 20.09
C ASP A 253 -12.86 13.50 20.97
N SER A 254 -12.33 14.04 22.08
CA SER A 254 -13.08 14.86 23.02
C SER A 254 -13.57 16.19 22.44
N SER A 255 -13.02 16.63 21.30
CA SER A 255 -13.43 17.86 20.61
C SER A 255 -14.55 17.64 19.58
N GLN A 256 -14.66 16.45 19.00
CA GLN A 256 -15.62 16.15 17.91
C GLN A 256 -16.66 15.08 18.26
N GLY A 257 -16.45 14.27 19.31
CA GLY A 257 -17.31 13.12 19.63
C GLY A 257 -17.18 11.94 18.65
N ILE A 258 -16.20 11.97 17.75
CA ILE A 258 -16.00 11.00 16.67
C ILE A 258 -14.85 10.05 17.05
N CYS A 259 -14.91 8.79 16.61
CA CYS A 259 -13.75 7.89 16.73
C CYS A 259 -12.62 8.31 15.78
N ALA A 260 -11.59 8.96 16.32
CA ALA A 260 -10.33 9.29 15.65
C ALA A 260 -9.26 8.20 15.90
N CYS A 261 -8.04 8.37 15.39
CA CYS A 261 -6.92 7.47 15.72
C CYS A 261 -6.70 7.44 17.25
N SER A 262 -6.53 6.26 17.84
CA SER A 262 -6.15 6.15 19.25
C SER A 262 -4.74 6.69 19.50
N GLN A 263 -4.43 7.08 20.74
CA GLN A 263 -3.09 7.52 21.13
C GLN A 263 -1.99 6.49 20.81
N SER A 264 -2.34 5.20 20.77
CA SER A 264 -1.46 4.10 20.37
C SER A 264 -1.16 4.04 18.86
N VAL A 265 -1.98 4.66 18.01
CA VAL A 265 -1.86 4.68 16.54
C VAL A 265 -1.45 6.07 16.02
N SER A 266 -1.85 7.13 16.71
CA SER A 266 -1.63 8.52 16.32
C SER A 266 -0.15 8.91 16.19
N ARG A 267 0.23 9.38 15.00
CA ARG A 267 1.53 9.99 14.64
C ARG A 267 1.28 10.98 13.48
N GLU A 268 2.18 11.94 13.25
CA GLU A 268 2.01 13.00 12.23
C GLU A 268 1.68 12.48 10.81
N ASN A 269 2.22 11.30 10.44
CA ASN A 269 2.02 10.68 9.12
C ASN A 269 0.93 9.59 9.09
N VAL A 270 0.05 9.52 10.10
CA VAL A 270 -0.99 8.48 10.23
C VAL A 270 -2.38 9.12 10.24
N THR A 271 -3.30 8.56 9.45
CA THR A 271 -4.70 8.98 9.37
C THR A 271 -5.63 7.77 9.48
N CYS A 272 -6.75 7.92 10.18
CA CYS A 272 -7.69 6.82 10.43
C CYS A 272 -9.09 7.19 9.95
N ASN A 273 -9.77 6.27 9.26
CA ASN A 273 -11.12 6.46 8.75
C ASN A 273 -12.06 5.41 9.34
N ILE A 274 -12.87 5.82 10.31
CA ILE A 274 -13.85 4.96 11.00
C ILE A 274 -14.92 4.37 10.06
N THR A 275 -15.24 5.05 8.94
CA THR A 275 -16.30 4.59 8.03
C THR A 275 -15.92 3.32 7.28
N SER A 276 -14.62 3.14 6.97
CA SER A 276 -14.08 1.95 6.31
C SER A 276 -13.29 1.02 7.25
N LEU A 277 -13.03 1.46 8.49
CA LEU A 277 -12.07 0.88 9.44
C LEU A 277 -10.65 0.83 8.88
N ASN A 278 -10.31 1.77 8.00
CA ASN A 278 -8.99 1.86 7.39
C ASN A 278 -8.06 2.76 8.19
N ILE A 279 -6.80 2.35 8.30
CA ILE A 279 -5.68 3.16 8.78
C ILE A 279 -4.77 3.38 7.57
N THR A 280 -4.33 4.61 7.35
CA THR A 280 -3.41 4.98 6.28
C THR A 280 -2.19 5.65 6.88
N HIS A 281 -0.99 5.12 6.60
CA HIS A 281 0.27 5.74 7.00
C HIS A 281 1.14 6.06 5.79
N ASN A 282 2.05 7.02 5.95
CA ASN A 282 3.08 7.35 4.96
C ASN A 282 4.48 7.18 5.54
N GLY A 283 5.40 6.64 4.75
CA GLY A 283 6.78 6.34 5.15
C GLY A 283 6.95 5.00 5.87
N LEU A 284 8.20 4.75 6.29
CA LEU A 284 8.70 3.50 6.86
C LEU A 284 8.19 3.24 8.29
N LEU A 285 6.92 2.89 8.40
CA LEU A 285 6.22 2.58 9.65
C LEU A 285 5.57 1.18 9.54
N TRP A 286 5.36 0.51 10.67
CA TRP A 286 4.48 -0.66 10.74
C TRP A 286 3.59 -0.56 11.97
N ILE A 287 2.28 -0.68 11.74
CA ILE A 287 1.25 -0.65 12.76
C ILE A 287 0.52 -2.00 12.76
N GLY A 288 0.41 -2.62 13.92
CA GLY A 288 -0.31 -3.88 14.05
C GLY A 288 -0.39 -4.38 15.48
N THR A 289 -1.04 -5.52 15.69
CA THR A 289 -1.27 -6.06 17.04
C THR A 289 -0.16 -7.01 17.48
N TYR A 290 0.01 -7.12 18.80
CA TYR A 290 0.98 -8.04 19.40
C TYR A 290 0.47 -9.48 19.52
N ASP A 291 -0.85 -9.66 19.66
CA ASP A 291 -1.48 -10.85 20.27
C ASP A 291 -1.08 -12.18 19.59
N THR A 292 -0.97 -13.25 20.40
CA THR A 292 -0.10 -14.39 20.11
C THR A 292 -0.82 -15.72 19.82
N SER A 293 -2.14 -15.85 20.06
CA SER A 293 -2.80 -17.16 19.92
C SER A 293 -4.33 -17.21 19.74
N THR A 294 -5.03 -16.11 19.46
CA THR A 294 -6.49 -16.11 19.21
C THR A 294 -6.85 -15.53 17.83
N PRO A 295 -8.02 -15.89 17.24
CA PRO A 295 -8.52 -15.18 16.06
C PRO A 295 -8.84 -13.73 16.43
N PHE A 296 -7.90 -12.84 16.15
CA PHE A 296 -8.06 -11.41 16.38
C PHE A 296 -9.24 -10.85 15.57
N ASN A 297 -10.07 -10.04 16.21
CA ASN A 297 -11.16 -9.31 15.57
C ASN A 297 -11.03 -7.83 15.88
N ALA A 298 -10.54 -7.05 14.91
CA ALA A 298 -10.36 -5.60 15.04
C ALA A 298 -11.65 -4.84 15.38
N ASN A 299 -12.81 -5.41 15.05
CA ASN A 299 -14.11 -4.77 15.22
C ASN A 299 -14.65 -4.88 16.66
N ALA A 300 -14.06 -5.73 17.50
CA ALA A 300 -14.45 -5.92 18.89
C ALA A 300 -13.61 -5.05 19.83
N THR A 301 -14.18 -4.56 20.91
CA THR A 301 -13.41 -3.98 22.03
C THR A 301 -12.77 -5.11 22.84
N ASN A 302 -11.44 -5.26 22.70
CA ASN A 302 -10.66 -6.17 23.54
C ASN A 302 -9.79 -5.34 24.52
N PRO A 303 -10.08 -5.36 25.83
CA PRO A 303 -9.36 -4.56 26.83
C PRO A 303 -7.91 -5.02 27.06
N ASN A 304 -7.48 -6.14 26.48
CA ASN A 304 -6.10 -6.63 26.56
C ASN A 304 -5.33 -6.50 25.23
N ALA A 305 -5.89 -5.83 24.22
CA ALA A 305 -5.20 -5.63 22.95
C ALA A 305 -4.04 -4.63 23.10
N CYS A 306 -2.87 -5.04 22.60
CA CYS A 306 -1.69 -4.19 22.52
C CYS A 306 -1.30 -3.94 21.06
N ILE A 307 -1.09 -2.67 20.73
CA ILE A 307 -0.70 -2.20 19.41
C ILE A 307 0.80 -1.88 19.42
N ILE A 308 1.48 -2.35 18.39
CA ILE A 308 2.82 -1.95 17.97
C ILE A 308 2.64 -0.80 16.97
N ASN A 309 3.37 0.29 17.17
CA ASN A 309 3.40 1.43 16.26
C ASN A 309 4.84 1.94 16.22
N GLU A 310 5.65 1.35 15.34
CA GLU A 310 7.10 1.52 15.31
C GLU A 310 7.63 1.70 13.89
N ASP A 311 8.78 2.35 13.78
CA ASP A 311 9.47 2.56 12.50
C ASP A 311 9.87 1.20 11.90
N CYS A 312 9.52 0.94 10.64
CA CYS A 312 9.76 -0.33 9.99
C CYS A 312 10.75 -0.20 8.83
N LEU A 313 11.98 -0.62 9.09
CA LEU A 313 13.10 -0.42 8.17
C LEU A 313 13.21 -1.48 7.06
N LEU A 314 12.77 -2.71 7.35
CA LEU A 314 13.00 -3.89 6.52
C LEU A 314 11.65 -4.42 6.02
N TYR A 315 11.52 -4.51 4.70
CA TYR A 315 10.36 -5.07 3.99
C TYR A 315 8.99 -4.43 4.26
N CYS A 316 8.95 -3.23 4.84
CA CYS A 316 7.75 -2.39 4.82
C CYS A 316 7.74 -1.46 3.60
N SER A 317 6.55 -1.14 3.11
CA SER A 317 6.37 -0.17 2.03
C SER A 317 6.82 1.23 2.45
N PRO A 318 7.67 1.92 1.66
CA PRO A 318 7.98 3.34 1.88
C PRO A 318 6.88 4.27 1.35
N ASN A 319 5.98 3.77 0.51
CA ASN A 319 4.88 4.52 -0.10
C ASN A 319 3.65 4.53 0.83
N PRO A 320 2.70 5.47 0.65
CA PRO A 320 1.45 5.47 1.41
C PRO A 320 0.68 4.15 1.29
N VAL A 321 0.42 3.50 2.42
CA VAL A 321 -0.38 2.26 2.50
C VAL A 321 -1.66 2.52 3.25
N THR A 322 -2.77 2.04 2.70
CA THR A 322 -4.07 1.96 3.40
C THR A 322 -4.37 0.51 3.72
N PHE A 323 -4.49 0.19 5.01
CA PHE A 323 -4.69 -1.16 5.51
C PHE A 323 -5.81 -1.19 6.56
N LYS A 324 -6.16 -2.38 7.05
CA LYS A 324 -7.08 -2.57 8.19
C LYS A 324 -6.32 -3.25 9.31
N LEU A 325 -6.64 -2.97 10.57
CA LEU A 325 -5.96 -3.64 11.69
C LEU A 325 -6.18 -5.18 11.71
N ASN A 326 -7.17 -5.67 10.97
CA ASN A 326 -7.44 -7.10 10.74
C ASN A 326 -6.67 -7.72 9.56
N ASP A 327 -5.99 -6.90 8.75
CA ASP A 327 -5.17 -7.27 7.57
C ASP A 327 -3.97 -6.32 7.49
N THR A 328 -2.99 -6.58 8.35
CA THR A 328 -1.76 -5.78 8.49
C THR A 328 -0.67 -6.16 7.49
N ASP A 329 -0.85 -7.28 6.76
CA ASP A 329 0.12 -7.82 5.80
C ASP A 329 0.31 -6.92 4.57
N THR A 330 -0.69 -6.10 4.25
CA THR A 330 -0.65 -5.09 3.17
C THR A 330 0.40 -3.99 3.36
N GLN A 331 0.97 -3.85 4.56
CA GLN A 331 2.10 -2.93 4.83
C GLN A 331 3.46 -3.48 4.32
N CYS A 332 3.51 -4.76 3.93
CA CYS A 332 4.74 -5.47 3.58
C CYS A 332 5.02 -5.53 2.07
N VAL A 333 6.30 -5.69 1.71
CA VAL A 333 6.81 -5.93 0.35
C VAL A 333 7.60 -7.24 0.27
N ASP A 334 8.07 -7.64 -0.92
CA ASP A 334 8.87 -8.86 -1.16
C ASP A 334 8.21 -10.18 -0.66
N ASP A 335 6.89 -10.28 -0.81
CA ASP A 335 6.05 -11.41 -0.33
C ASP A 335 6.24 -11.75 1.18
N ARG A 336 6.59 -10.72 1.96
CA ARG A 336 6.61 -10.76 3.43
C ARG A 336 5.22 -10.53 4.03
N ARG A 337 5.05 -10.95 5.29
CA ARG A 337 3.84 -10.79 6.09
C ARG A 337 4.10 -10.90 7.60
N GLN A 338 3.02 -10.86 8.40
CA GLN A 338 3.01 -10.93 9.86
C GLN A 338 3.76 -9.76 10.53
N ARG A 339 4.11 -9.92 11.82
CA ARG A 339 4.59 -8.82 12.67
C ARG A 339 5.85 -8.20 12.07
N MET A 340 5.78 -6.89 11.79
CA MET A 340 6.86 -6.12 11.15
C MET A 340 7.46 -6.82 9.91
N CYS A 341 6.63 -7.51 9.12
CA CYS A 341 7.06 -8.21 7.89
C CYS A 341 8.14 -9.29 8.12
N GLY A 342 8.20 -9.87 9.33
CA GLY A 342 9.23 -10.85 9.72
C GLY A 342 9.16 -12.22 9.02
N SER A 343 8.00 -12.60 8.48
CA SER A 343 7.74 -13.93 7.91
C SER A 343 7.45 -13.88 6.40
N CYS A 344 7.57 -15.03 5.72
CA CYS A 344 7.10 -15.18 4.34
C CYS A 344 5.59 -15.48 4.27
N ARG A 345 4.98 -15.14 3.13
CA ARG A 345 3.60 -15.48 2.80
C ARG A 345 3.39 -17.00 2.74
N GLU A 346 2.15 -17.44 2.96
CA GLU A 346 1.78 -18.85 2.78
C GLU A 346 2.11 -19.34 1.36
N GLY A 347 2.73 -20.53 1.26
CA GLY A 347 3.27 -21.07 0.00
C GLY A 347 4.66 -20.54 -0.41
N TYR A 348 5.16 -19.49 0.25
CA TYR A 348 6.49 -18.94 0.02
C TYR A 348 7.45 -19.38 1.13
N SER A 349 8.74 -19.46 0.80
CA SER A 349 9.81 -19.76 1.75
C SER A 349 10.92 -18.72 1.62
N LEU A 350 11.70 -18.54 2.68
CA LEU A 350 12.86 -17.66 2.64
C LEU A 350 13.90 -18.22 1.67
N LEU A 351 14.54 -17.38 0.87
CA LEU A 351 15.61 -17.80 -0.04
C LEU A 351 16.96 -17.84 0.69
N ILE A 352 17.79 -18.83 0.38
CA ILE A 352 19.22 -18.82 0.70
C ILE A 352 19.90 -17.81 -0.23
N GLY A 353 20.82 -17.00 0.29
CA GLY A 353 21.61 -16.01 -0.46
C GLY A 353 21.11 -14.57 -0.34
N SER A 354 19.81 -14.35 -0.21
CA SER A 354 19.19 -13.05 0.11
C SER A 354 18.18 -13.16 1.26
N ASN A 355 17.50 -12.07 1.59
CA ASN A 355 16.43 -12.04 2.60
C ASN A 355 15.02 -11.94 1.97
N LYS A 356 14.86 -12.28 0.69
CA LYS A 356 13.56 -12.30 0.01
C LYS A 356 12.83 -13.63 0.20
N CYS A 357 11.51 -13.60 0.02
CA CYS A 357 10.69 -14.80 -0.06
C CYS A 357 10.52 -15.23 -1.52
N GLY A 358 10.38 -16.54 -1.76
CA GLY A 358 10.13 -17.10 -3.09
C GLY A 358 9.37 -18.42 -3.03
N GLN A 359 8.78 -18.82 -4.15
CA GLN A 359 8.05 -20.08 -4.27
C GLN A 359 8.99 -21.25 -4.55
N CYS A 360 8.64 -22.40 -3.98
CA CYS A 360 9.50 -23.58 -3.94
C CYS A 360 8.73 -24.80 -4.47
N HIS A 361 9.19 -25.32 -5.61
CA HIS A 361 8.42 -26.26 -6.41
C HIS A 361 8.77 -27.73 -6.11
N ASP A 362 10.03 -28.04 -5.77
CA ASP A 362 10.53 -29.42 -5.67
C ASP A 362 11.28 -29.71 -4.36
N ASN A 363 10.77 -30.64 -3.54
CA ASN A 363 11.44 -31.09 -2.31
C ASN A 363 12.75 -31.85 -2.58
N TYR A 364 12.91 -32.49 -3.75
CA TYR A 364 14.11 -33.27 -4.08
C TYR A 364 15.34 -32.39 -4.39
N MET A 365 15.12 -31.12 -4.71
CA MET A 365 16.20 -30.15 -4.96
C MET A 365 17.10 -29.93 -3.74
N MET A 366 16.58 -30.09 -2.51
CA MET A 366 17.39 -29.99 -1.29
C MET A 366 18.61 -30.94 -1.32
N ILE A 367 18.41 -32.18 -1.78
CA ILE A 367 19.47 -33.20 -1.86
C ILE A 367 20.50 -32.80 -2.92
N ALA A 368 20.04 -32.31 -4.08
CA ALA A 368 20.91 -31.82 -5.14
C ALA A 368 21.76 -30.62 -4.67
N TRP A 369 21.17 -29.67 -3.95
CA TRP A 369 21.88 -28.54 -3.35
C TRP A 369 22.90 -28.98 -2.30
N ILE A 370 22.55 -29.91 -1.39
CA ILE A 370 23.49 -30.47 -0.40
C ILE A 370 24.68 -31.13 -1.11
N ALA A 371 24.44 -31.93 -2.14
CA ALA A 371 25.49 -32.58 -2.92
C ALA A 371 26.38 -31.54 -3.65
N LEU A 372 25.78 -30.52 -4.26
CA LEU A 372 26.51 -29.42 -4.91
C LEU A 372 27.41 -28.69 -3.91
N PHE A 373 26.90 -28.33 -2.73
CA PHE A 373 27.69 -27.64 -1.71
C PHE A 373 28.80 -28.52 -1.13
N ALA A 374 28.55 -29.83 -0.99
CA ALA A 374 29.56 -30.81 -0.58
C ALA A 374 30.72 -30.93 -1.59
N VAL A 375 30.47 -30.71 -2.89
CA VAL A 375 31.50 -30.66 -3.93
C VAL A 375 32.18 -29.28 -3.98
N MET A 376 31.41 -28.19 -3.93
CA MET A 376 31.93 -26.81 -3.98
C MET A 376 32.84 -26.47 -2.81
N GLY A 377 32.56 -27.00 -1.61
CA GLY A 377 33.47 -26.85 -0.46
C GLY A 377 34.83 -27.51 -0.69
N VAL A 378 34.86 -28.70 -1.28
CA VAL A 378 36.12 -29.38 -1.64
C VAL A 378 36.85 -28.64 -2.76
N LEU A 379 36.14 -28.18 -3.79
CA LEU A 379 36.70 -27.37 -4.87
C LEU A 379 37.33 -26.07 -4.35
N LEU A 380 36.69 -25.38 -3.40
CA LEU A 380 37.23 -24.18 -2.76
C LEU A 380 38.58 -24.48 -2.07
N VAL A 381 38.68 -25.58 -1.31
CA VAL A 381 39.94 -25.97 -0.67
C VAL A 381 41.03 -26.27 -1.70
N VAL A 382 40.70 -27.01 -2.77
CA VAL A 382 41.64 -27.31 -3.87
C VAL A 382 42.09 -26.03 -4.58
N LEU A 383 41.18 -25.09 -4.84
CA LEU A 383 41.48 -23.81 -5.48
C LEU A 383 42.42 -22.94 -4.64
N LEU A 384 42.20 -22.85 -3.32
CA LEU A 384 43.08 -22.10 -2.40
C LEU A 384 44.50 -22.69 -2.37
N ILE A 385 44.64 -24.02 -2.45
CA ILE A 385 45.94 -24.70 -2.57
C ILE A 385 46.58 -24.39 -3.93
N ALA A 386 45.86 -24.60 -5.03
CA ALA A 386 46.39 -24.48 -6.39
C ALA A 386 46.83 -23.04 -6.73
N LEU A 387 46.07 -22.03 -6.29
CA LEU A 387 46.40 -20.62 -6.50
C LEU A 387 47.33 -20.04 -5.42
N ASN A 388 47.70 -20.83 -4.40
CA ASN A 388 48.44 -20.38 -3.21
C ASN A 388 47.84 -19.10 -2.58
N LEU A 389 46.51 -18.99 -2.61
CA LEU A 389 45.72 -17.87 -2.07
C LEU A 389 45.71 -17.97 -0.55
N THR A 390 46.84 -17.56 0.04
CA THR A 390 47.11 -17.73 1.45
C THR A 390 47.25 -16.39 2.14
N VAL A 391 46.65 -16.28 3.33
CA VAL A 391 46.72 -15.11 4.21
C VAL A 391 48.17 -14.68 4.48
N SER A 392 49.13 -15.61 4.51
CA SER A 392 50.56 -15.34 4.63
C SER A 392 51.18 -14.52 3.48
N VAL A 393 50.52 -14.41 2.32
CA VAL A 393 50.92 -13.52 1.22
C VAL A 393 50.46 -12.07 1.47
N GLY A 394 49.45 -11.87 2.32
CA GLY A 394 48.96 -10.57 2.80
C GLY A 394 47.95 -9.84 1.92
N THR A 395 47.78 -10.24 0.65
CA THR A 395 46.79 -9.63 -0.27
C THR A 395 45.34 -9.88 0.17
N LEU A 396 45.09 -11.03 0.80
CA LEU A 396 43.74 -11.45 1.17
C LEU A 396 43.14 -10.64 2.34
N ASN A 397 43.97 -10.17 3.28
CA ASN A 397 43.47 -9.57 4.54
C ASN A 397 42.64 -8.30 4.31
N SER A 398 43.17 -7.37 3.50
CA SER A 398 42.48 -6.12 3.17
C SER A 398 41.26 -6.38 2.28
N LEU A 399 41.32 -7.37 1.37
CA LEU A 399 40.19 -7.79 0.55
C LEU A 399 39.03 -8.38 1.39
N LEU A 400 39.34 -9.17 2.41
CA LEU A 400 38.34 -9.67 3.36
C LEU A 400 37.75 -8.56 4.21
N PHE A 401 38.56 -7.61 4.68
CA PHE A 401 38.02 -6.45 5.39
C PHE A 401 37.05 -5.66 4.48
N TYR A 402 37.42 -5.40 3.23
CA TYR A 402 36.56 -4.76 2.23
C TYR A 402 35.25 -5.53 2.02
N ALA A 403 35.32 -6.81 1.65
CA ALA A 403 34.14 -7.62 1.33
C ALA A 403 33.19 -7.76 2.53
N ASN A 404 33.71 -7.88 3.74
CA ASN A 404 32.90 -7.99 4.95
C ASN A 404 32.12 -6.69 5.24
N ILE A 405 32.73 -5.51 5.02
CA ILE A 405 32.06 -4.22 5.22
C ILE A 405 30.97 -4.02 4.16
N VAL A 406 31.27 -4.25 2.88
CA VAL A 406 30.27 -4.09 1.80
C VAL A 406 29.08 -5.02 2.01
N LYS A 407 29.29 -6.28 2.42
CA LYS A 407 28.21 -7.24 2.66
C LYS A 407 27.43 -6.98 3.96
N LEU A 408 28.01 -6.28 4.94
CA LEU A 408 27.32 -5.86 6.17
C LEU A 408 26.38 -4.66 5.91
N TYR A 409 26.80 -3.71 5.06
CA TYR A 409 26.03 -2.50 4.70
C TYR A 409 25.28 -2.61 3.35
N GLU A 410 25.14 -3.82 2.81
CA GLU A 410 24.42 -4.09 1.55
C GLU A 410 23.02 -3.44 1.48
N PRO A 411 22.17 -3.42 2.54
CA PRO A 411 20.88 -2.74 2.51
C PRO A 411 20.95 -1.22 2.34
N VAL A 412 22.06 -0.60 2.75
CA VAL A 412 22.29 0.85 2.63
C VAL A 412 22.90 1.17 1.26
N PHE A 413 23.85 0.36 0.80
CA PHE A 413 24.56 0.58 -0.47
C PHE A 413 23.75 0.19 -1.72
N SER A 414 22.79 -0.74 -1.63
CA SER A 414 22.12 -1.34 -2.80
C SER A 414 20.61 -1.09 -2.87
N ARG A 415 20.14 0.10 -2.48
CA ARG A 415 18.70 0.47 -2.50
C ARG A 415 18.09 0.47 -3.91
N LYS A 416 18.93 0.62 -4.95
CA LYS A 416 18.68 0.21 -6.34
C LYS A 416 19.75 -0.82 -6.67
N GLY A 417 19.38 -1.94 -7.29
CA GLY A 417 20.20 -3.15 -7.33
C GLY A 417 21.62 -2.93 -7.87
N ALA A 418 22.63 -3.36 -7.10
CA ALA A 418 24.02 -3.37 -7.53
C ALA A 418 24.26 -4.30 -8.72
N LEU A 419 25.37 -4.11 -9.44
CA LEU A 419 25.82 -5.04 -10.49
C LEU A 419 25.86 -6.47 -9.93
N PRO A 420 25.03 -7.41 -10.43
CA PRO A 420 24.78 -8.68 -9.75
C PRO A 420 26.05 -9.53 -9.61
N VAL A 421 26.93 -9.47 -10.61
CA VAL A 421 28.24 -10.14 -10.62
C VAL A 421 29.12 -9.70 -9.45
N LEU A 422 29.12 -8.41 -9.10
CA LEU A 422 29.96 -7.89 -8.02
C LEU A 422 29.43 -8.33 -6.63
N SER A 423 28.12 -8.27 -6.40
CA SER A 423 27.53 -8.77 -5.15
C SER A 423 27.74 -10.28 -4.99
N GLN A 424 27.64 -11.05 -6.08
CA GLN A 424 27.90 -12.49 -6.07
C GLN A 424 29.36 -12.83 -5.68
N VAL A 425 30.34 -12.15 -6.26
CA VAL A 425 31.77 -12.30 -5.90
C VAL A 425 32.03 -11.90 -4.44
N ILE A 426 31.49 -10.76 -3.99
CA ILE A 426 31.61 -10.32 -2.58
C ILE A 426 30.98 -11.32 -1.62
N SER A 427 29.86 -11.94 -2.01
CA SER A 427 29.18 -12.97 -1.23
C SER A 427 30.04 -14.23 -1.11
N TRP A 428 30.62 -14.74 -2.20
CA TRP A 428 31.53 -15.90 -2.16
C TRP A 428 32.76 -15.66 -1.28
N ILE A 429 33.34 -14.46 -1.32
CA ILE A 429 34.45 -14.07 -0.44
C ILE A 429 34.03 -14.09 1.05
N ASN A 430 32.78 -13.74 1.36
CA ASN A 430 32.19 -13.82 2.70
C ASN A 430 31.78 -15.23 3.14
N LEU A 431 31.98 -16.27 2.32
CA LEU A 431 31.37 -17.59 2.48
C LEU A 431 29.83 -17.55 2.55
N ASP A 432 29.22 -16.59 1.84
CA ASP A 432 27.80 -16.60 1.48
C ASP A 432 27.61 -17.31 0.12
N PHE A 433 26.42 -17.87 -0.10
CA PHE A 433 26.09 -18.58 -1.34
C PHE A 433 26.17 -17.70 -2.59
N GLY A 434 25.79 -16.41 -2.48
CA GLY A 434 25.93 -15.41 -3.56
C GLY A 434 24.93 -15.52 -4.71
N PHE A 435 24.03 -16.51 -4.69
CA PHE A 435 22.87 -16.61 -5.58
C PHE A 435 21.62 -16.93 -4.76
N GLU A 436 20.45 -16.50 -5.23
CA GLU A 436 19.16 -16.71 -4.55
C GLU A 436 18.64 -18.13 -4.85
N ILE A 437 18.41 -18.95 -3.81
CA ILE A 437 18.05 -20.37 -3.93
C ILE A 437 16.91 -20.69 -2.98
N CYS A 438 15.86 -21.39 -3.43
CA CYS A 438 14.99 -22.09 -2.47
C CYS A 438 15.59 -23.45 -2.11
N PHE A 439 15.83 -23.66 -0.81
CA PHE A 439 16.42 -24.90 -0.29
C PHE A 439 15.36 -25.96 0.05
N TYR A 440 14.26 -25.58 0.70
CA TYR A 440 13.07 -26.41 0.90
C TYR A 440 11.85 -25.57 1.31
N ASN A 441 10.65 -26.17 1.19
CA ASN A 441 9.37 -25.52 1.44
C ASN A 441 9.17 -25.24 2.95
N GLY A 442 8.88 -23.98 3.29
CA GLY A 442 8.68 -23.53 4.67
C GLY A 442 9.96 -23.18 5.43
N MET A 443 11.09 -22.96 4.74
CA MET A 443 12.31 -22.45 5.38
C MET A 443 12.09 -21.03 5.93
N ASP A 444 12.41 -20.84 7.21
CA ASP A 444 12.29 -19.58 7.95
C ASP A 444 13.67 -18.97 8.29
N ASN A 445 13.66 -17.79 8.91
CA ASN A 445 14.88 -17.12 9.38
C ASN A 445 15.66 -17.99 10.40
N TYR A 446 14.96 -18.74 11.25
CA TYR A 446 15.55 -19.60 12.27
C TYR A 446 16.37 -20.75 11.65
N ALA A 447 15.79 -21.48 10.70
CA ALA A 447 16.46 -22.54 9.97
C ALA A 447 17.65 -22.00 9.15
N LYS A 448 17.48 -20.82 8.54
CA LYS A 448 18.57 -20.15 7.80
C LYS A 448 19.80 -19.92 8.69
N GLN A 449 19.65 -19.45 9.93
CA GLN A 449 20.82 -19.23 10.81
C GLN A 449 21.53 -20.53 11.21
N TRP A 450 20.80 -21.64 11.40
CA TRP A 450 21.42 -22.95 11.61
C TRP A 450 22.28 -23.39 10.43
N LEU A 451 21.82 -23.15 9.19
CA LEU A 451 22.62 -23.41 7.99
C LEU A 451 23.88 -22.51 7.92
N GLN A 452 23.79 -21.25 8.37
CA GLN A 452 24.97 -20.35 8.45
C GLN A 452 26.02 -20.84 9.46
N PHE A 453 25.62 -21.52 10.53
CA PHE A 453 26.55 -22.18 11.46
C PHE A 453 27.09 -23.51 10.93
N ALA A 454 26.29 -24.29 10.21
CA ALA A 454 26.68 -25.59 9.68
C ALA A 454 27.81 -25.47 8.63
N PHE A 455 27.79 -24.45 7.78
CA PHE A 455 28.74 -24.31 6.67
C PHE A 455 30.22 -24.15 7.13
N PRO A 456 30.57 -23.25 8.08
CA PRO A 456 31.93 -23.19 8.64
C PRO A 456 32.39 -24.50 9.31
N LEU A 457 31.49 -25.18 10.03
CA LEU A 457 31.80 -26.47 10.68
C LEU A 457 32.10 -27.56 9.65
N TYR A 458 31.36 -27.60 8.55
CA TYR A 458 31.62 -28.49 7.42
C TYR A 458 33.01 -28.25 6.80
N LEU A 459 33.41 -26.99 6.57
CA LEU A 459 34.77 -26.69 6.09
C LEU A 459 35.86 -27.15 7.06
N TRP A 460 35.63 -27.03 8.38
CA TRP A 460 36.56 -27.55 9.40
C TRP A 460 36.65 -29.09 9.40
N ILE A 461 35.55 -29.79 9.12
CA ILE A 461 35.55 -31.26 8.95
C ILE A 461 36.38 -31.67 7.74
N ILE A 462 36.24 -31.00 6.58
CA ILE A 462 37.08 -31.25 5.40
C ILE A 462 38.57 -31.08 5.76
N ILE A 463 38.90 -29.99 6.44
CA ILE A 463 40.25 -29.69 6.92
C ILE A 463 40.81 -30.82 7.79
N ILE A 464 40.05 -31.29 8.78
CA ILE A 464 40.47 -32.36 9.68
C ILE A 464 40.72 -33.66 8.90
N ILE A 465 39.86 -33.98 7.93
CA ILE A 465 40.02 -35.14 7.04
C ILE A 465 41.29 -34.99 6.20
N ILE A 466 41.55 -33.82 5.60
CA ILE A 466 42.77 -33.56 4.82
C ILE A 466 44.03 -33.71 5.68
N ILE A 467 44.04 -33.20 6.92
CA ILE A 467 45.16 -33.37 7.85
C ILE A 467 45.40 -34.85 8.17
N GLN A 468 44.34 -35.62 8.41
CA GLN A 468 44.45 -37.07 8.66
C GLN A 468 44.96 -37.83 7.44
N LEU A 469 44.48 -37.49 6.23
CA LEU A 469 44.94 -38.09 4.98
C LEU A 469 46.41 -37.77 4.68
N CYS A 470 46.86 -36.54 4.94
CA CYS A 470 48.27 -36.15 4.79
C CYS A 470 49.19 -36.92 5.75
N ARG A 471 48.74 -37.18 6.99
CA ARG A 471 49.49 -38.02 7.94
C ARG A 471 49.53 -39.49 7.51
N ARG A 472 48.45 -40.01 6.92
CA ARG A 472 48.33 -41.42 6.51
C ARG A 472 49.03 -41.73 5.18
N TYR A 473 49.08 -40.78 4.24
CA TYR A 473 49.59 -40.99 2.89
C TYR A 473 50.71 -39.99 2.55
N GLY A 474 51.97 -40.43 2.68
CA GLY A 474 53.15 -39.60 2.38
C GLY A 474 53.21 -39.04 0.94
N LYS A 475 52.53 -39.68 -0.02
CA LYS A 475 52.37 -39.12 -1.39
C LYS A 475 51.52 -37.85 -1.41
N ILE A 476 50.44 -37.79 -0.62
CA ILE A 476 49.57 -36.60 -0.50
C ILE A 476 50.31 -35.49 0.26
N SER A 477 51.07 -35.85 1.30
CA SER A 477 51.95 -34.90 2.01
C SER A 477 52.98 -34.25 1.08
N ARG A 478 53.62 -35.01 0.18
CA ARG A 478 54.51 -34.46 -0.86
C ARG A 478 53.79 -33.60 -1.90
N LEU A 479 52.50 -33.85 -2.18
CA LEU A 479 51.70 -33.05 -3.10
C LEU A 479 51.26 -31.70 -2.51
N MET A 480 50.90 -31.66 -1.23
CA MET A 480 50.47 -30.42 -0.54
C MET A 480 51.64 -29.52 -0.08
N GLY A 481 52.85 -30.08 0.06
CA GLY A 481 54.07 -29.32 0.36
C GLY A 481 53.97 -28.47 1.63
N SER A 482 54.65 -27.31 1.63
CA SER A 482 54.64 -26.35 2.74
C SER A 482 53.37 -25.48 2.81
N HIS A 483 52.48 -25.58 1.82
CA HIS A 483 51.33 -24.68 1.66
C HIS A 483 50.10 -25.08 2.50
N ALA A 484 50.10 -26.28 3.08
CA ALA A 484 48.99 -26.81 3.87
C ALA A 484 48.61 -25.92 5.08
N VAL A 485 49.58 -25.46 5.88
CA VAL A 485 49.35 -24.65 7.08
C VAL A 485 48.89 -23.21 6.75
N PRO A 486 49.47 -22.54 5.74
CA PRO A 486 48.94 -21.28 5.19
C PRO A 486 47.49 -21.35 4.69
N VAL A 487 47.11 -22.39 3.94
CA VAL A 487 45.72 -22.55 3.44
C VAL A 487 44.76 -22.84 4.59
N LEU A 488 45.17 -23.68 5.56
CA LEU A 488 44.43 -23.94 6.78
C LEU A 488 44.11 -22.64 7.55
N SER A 489 45.13 -21.80 7.77
CA SER A 489 44.97 -20.52 8.47
C SER A 489 44.05 -19.56 7.70
N THR A 490 44.03 -19.67 6.37
CA THR A 490 43.16 -18.88 5.49
C THR A 490 41.70 -19.29 5.62
N LEU A 491 41.39 -20.57 5.47
CA LEU A 491 40.04 -21.10 5.66
C LEU A 491 39.52 -20.86 7.08
N PHE A 492 40.39 -20.92 8.09
CA PHE A 492 40.04 -20.62 9.46
C PHE A 492 39.63 -19.14 9.64
N LEU A 493 40.37 -18.20 9.03
CA LEU A 493 40.02 -16.78 9.04
C LEU A 493 38.65 -16.50 8.39
N LEU A 494 38.40 -17.10 7.21
CA LEU A 494 37.11 -16.98 6.51
C LEU A 494 35.95 -17.51 7.36
N SER A 495 36.14 -18.69 7.94
CA SER A 495 35.17 -19.32 8.86
C SER A 495 34.94 -18.47 10.11
N TYR A 496 36.00 -17.91 10.71
CA TYR A 496 35.90 -17.01 11.86
C TYR A 496 35.03 -15.79 11.53
N THR A 497 35.29 -15.12 10.40
CA THR A 497 34.50 -13.92 10.02
C THR A 497 33.04 -14.24 9.77
N LYS A 498 32.76 -15.40 9.16
CA LYS A 498 31.41 -15.89 8.92
C LYS A 498 30.67 -16.21 10.23
N LEU A 499 31.32 -16.89 11.16
CA LEU A 499 30.77 -17.23 12.48
C LEU A 499 30.50 -15.98 13.32
N VAL A 500 31.43 -15.02 13.38
CA VAL A 500 31.23 -13.76 14.13
C VAL A 500 30.04 -12.97 13.58
N ARG A 501 29.90 -12.87 12.24
CA ARG A 501 28.73 -12.21 11.63
C ARG A 501 27.42 -12.92 11.98
N THR A 502 27.39 -14.25 11.94
CA THR A 502 26.21 -15.05 12.30
C THR A 502 25.85 -14.88 13.78
N ILE A 503 26.84 -14.88 14.68
CA ILE A 503 26.65 -14.61 16.11
C ILE A 503 26.03 -13.23 16.33
N VAL A 504 26.53 -12.18 15.67
CA VAL A 504 25.99 -10.82 15.80
C VAL A 504 24.53 -10.76 15.35
N ILE A 505 24.18 -11.41 14.24
CA ILE A 505 22.80 -11.48 13.72
C ILE A 505 21.84 -12.21 14.70
N VAL A 506 22.33 -13.26 15.38
CA VAL A 506 21.55 -13.99 16.41
C VAL A 506 21.44 -13.19 17.71
N LEU A 507 22.48 -12.47 18.11
CA LEU A 507 22.48 -11.64 19.32
C LEU A 507 21.85 -10.26 19.10
N HIS A 508 21.40 -9.94 17.88
CA HIS A 508 20.75 -8.67 17.59
C HIS A 508 19.34 -8.65 18.17
N LYS A 509 19.24 -8.04 19.35
CA LYS A 509 18.00 -7.68 20.02
C LYS A 509 17.37 -6.47 19.33
N ARG A 510 16.04 -6.41 19.32
CA ARG A 510 15.25 -5.21 19.06
C ARG A 510 14.28 -4.97 20.22
N GLU A 511 14.28 -3.80 20.84
CA GLU A 511 13.18 -3.39 21.71
C GLU A 511 12.04 -2.79 20.88
N VAL A 512 10.81 -3.07 21.29
CA VAL A 512 9.57 -2.60 20.67
C VAL A 512 8.64 -2.14 21.77
N THR A 513 8.09 -0.93 21.63
CA THR A 513 7.08 -0.41 22.54
C THR A 513 5.70 -0.96 22.15
N LEU A 514 4.98 -1.46 23.16
CA LEU A 514 3.58 -1.87 23.06
C LEU A 514 2.72 -0.83 23.75
N HIS A 515 1.75 -0.30 23.02
CA HIS A 515 0.70 0.55 23.58
C HIS A 515 -0.55 -0.30 23.78
N CYS A 516 -0.81 -0.69 25.02
CA CYS A 516 -1.98 -1.49 25.39
C CYS A 516 -3.18 -0.60 25.75
N THR A 517 -4.40 -1.11 25.53
CA THR A 517 -5.66 -0.40 25.79
C THR A 517 -5.84 0.06 27.24
N ASN A 518 -5.23 -0.61 28.21
CA ASN A 518 -5.24 -0.23 29.63
C ASN A 518 -4.19 0.86 29.98
N GLU A 519 -3.88 1.75 29.02
CA GLU A 519 -2.87 2.84 29.10
C GLU A 519 -1.44 2.43 29.52
N SER A 520 -1.18 1.13 29.65
CA SER A 520 0.13 0.59 30.01
C SER A 520 1.02 0.51 28.77
N VAL A 521 2.09 1.30 28.79
CA VAL A 521 3.21 1.15 27.85
C VAL A 521 4.11 0.03 28.35
N ARG A 522 4.33 -0.99 27.51
CA ARG A 522 5.18 -2.15 27.84
C ARG A 522 6.23 -2.33 26.76
N SER A 523 7.51 -2.39 27.11
CA SER A 523 8.53 -2.84 26.16
C SER A 523 8.55 -4.37 26.07
N VAL A 524 8.71 -4.88 24.85
CA VAL A 524 9.00 -6.29 24.57
C VAL A 524 10.27 -6.37 23.75
N SER A 525 11.09 -7.38 24.03
CA SER A 525 12.30 -7.65 23.25
C SER A 525 12.03 -8.77 22.24
N LEU A 526 12.24 -8.45 20.97
CA LEU A 526 12.05 -9.34 19.83
C LEU A 526 13.41 -9.62 19.19
N TRP A 527 13.51 -10.73 18.45
CA TRP A 527 14.69 -10.98 17.62
C TRP A 527 14.62 -10.09 16.36
N TYR A 528 15.74 -9.44 16.01
CA TYR A 528 15.76 -8.45 14.94
C TYR A 528 15.41 -9.00 13.55
N GLU A 529 15.96 -10.17 13.18
CA GLU A 529 15.71 -10.79 11.85
C GLU A 529 14.28 -11.34 11.70
N ASP A 530 13.66 -11.75 12.81
CA ASP A 530 12.28 -12.25 12.83
C ASP A 530 11.52 -11.74 14.07
N PRO A 531 10.88 -10.56 13.95
CA PRO A 531 10.09 -9.97 15.02
C PRO A 531 8.89 -10.81 15.50
N ASN A 532 8.54 -11.90 14.81
CA ASN A 532 7.52 -12.83 15.31
C ASN A 532 8.02 -13.63 16.54
N VAL A 533 9.34 -13.75 16.73
CA VAL A 533 9.96 -14.53 17.81
C VAL A 533 10.48 -13.63 18.94
N GLU A 534 10.06 -13.91 20.17
CA GLU A 534 10.58 -13.21 21.36
C GLU A 534 12.07 -13.50 21.61
N TYR A 535 12.83 -12.47 21.97
CA TYR A 535 14.27 -12.57 22.16
C TYR A 535 14.63 -13.51 23.31
N ALA A 536 15.65 -14.35 23.08
CA ALA A 536 16.14 -15.38 24.01
C ALA A 536 15.08 -16.35 24.57
N LYS A 537 13.91 -16.49 23.92
CA LYS A 537 12.82 -17.39 24.32
C LYS A 537 12.42 -18.37 23.21
N GLY A 538 11.59 -19.36 23.54
CA GLY A 538 11.04 -20.32 22.59
C GLY A 538 12.11 -20.97 21.73
N LYS A 539 11.91 -20.99 20.40
CA LYS A 539 12.90 -21.48 19.43
C LYS A 539 14.23 -20.70 19.50
N HIS A 540 14.20 -19.38 19.69
CA HIS A 540 15.39 -18.54 19.72
C HIS A 540 16.32 -18.85 20.91
N ALA A 541 15.80 -19.34 22.03
CA ALA A 541 16.61 -19.70 23.20
C ALA A 541 17.73 -20.72 22.87
N GLY A 542 17.43 -21.72 22.03
CA GLY A 542 18.42 -22.71 21.59
C GLY A 542 19.51 -22.12 20.68
N LEU A 543 19.11 -21.25 19.75
CA LEU A 543 20.02 -20.57 18.83
C LEU A 543 20.94 -19.57 19.58
N PHE A 544 20.37 -18.84 20.54
CA PHE A 544 21.09 -17.93 21.44
C PHE A 544 22.13 -18.67 22.29
N GLY A 545 21.74 -19.79 22.93
CA GLY A 545 22.66 -20.63 23.69
C GLY A 545 23.80 -21.20 22.84
N PHE A 546 23.51 -21.62 21.61
CA PHE A 546 24.52 -22.10 20.66
C PHE A 546 25.48 -20.97 20.23
N ALA A 547 24.98 -19.78 19.93
CA ALA A 547 25.81 -18.62 19.58
C ALA A 547 26.77 -18.22 20.71
N LEU A 548 26.33 -18.27 21.98
CA LEU A 548 27.21 -18.06 23.14
C LEU A 548 28.28 -19.16 23.26
N LEU A 549 27.92 -20.43 23.07
CA LEU A 549 28.87 -21.55 23.08
C LEU A 549 29.94 -21.38 21.99
N VAL A 550 29.55 -21.05 20.75
CA VAL A 550 30.50 -20.76 19.66
C VAL A 550 31.37 -19.55 20.01
N THR A 551 30.83 -18.51 20.63
CA THR A 551 31.61 -17.33 21.07
C THR A 551 32.70 -17.72 22.07
N VAL A 552 32.40 -18.57 23.05
CA VAL A 552 33.38 -19.10 24.02
C VAL A 552 34.44 -19.96 23.32
N PHE A 553 34.03 -20.83 22.39
CA PHE A 553 34.94 -21.64 21.58
C PHE A 553 35.90 -20.77 20.75
N LEU A 554 35.40 -19.75 20.06
CA LEU A 554 36.22 -18.82 19.28
C LEU A 554 37.19 -18.02 20.17
N LYS A 555 36.77 -17.63 21.38
CA LYS A 555 37.65 -16.98 22.37
C LYS A 555 38.82 -17.90 22.76
N PHE A 556 38.55 -19.16 23.09
CA PHE A 556 39.62 -20.14 23.38
C PHE A 556 40.53 -20.36 22.16
N TRP A 557 39.94 -20.49 20.96
CA TRP A 557 40.70 -20.75 19.73
C TRP A 557 41.58 -19.57 19.29
N SER A 558 41.28 -18.34 19.72
CA SER A 558 42.15 -17.18 19.47
C SER A 558 43.57 -17.33 20.04
N HIS A 559 43.83 -18.28 20.94
CA HIS A 559 45.16 -18.56 21.48
C HIS A 559 46.04 -19.48 20.60
N PHE A 560 45.56 -19.98 19.46
CA PHE A 560 46.36 -20.85 18.58
C PHE A 560 47.45 -20.08 17.83
N LYS A 561 48.65 -20.01 18.45
CA LYS A 561 49.86 -19.37 17.93
C LYS A 561 50.14 -19.62 16.43
N PRO A 562 50.05 -20.84 15.86
CA PRO A 562 50.34 -21.06 14.44
C PRO A 562 49.44 -20.25 13.48
N ILE A 563 48.22 -19.92 13.89
CA ILE A 563 47.26 -19.13 13.09
C ILE A 563 47.61 -17.64 13.18
N ILE A 564 47.96 -17.14 14.36
CA ILE A 564 48.42 -15.75 14.56
C ILE A 564 49.74 -15.51 13.79
N ASP A 565 50.68 -16.45 13.84
CA ASP A 565 51.95 -16.35 13.12
C ASP A 565 51.73 -16.34 11.59
N ALA A 566 50.76 -17.11 11.08
CA ALA A 566 50.36 -17.05 9.67
C ALA A 566 49.65 -15.73 9.29
N TYR A 567 48.85 -15.16 10.19
CA TYR A 567 48.10 -13.91 9.98
C TYR A 567 49.00 -12.66 10.02
N SER A 568 50.04 -12.67 10.87
CA SER A 568 51.03 -11.60 11.03
C SER A 568 52.26 -11.73 10.12
N GLY A 569 52.50 -12.91 9.54
CA GLY A 569 53.62 -13.20 8.62
C GLY A 569 53.92 -12.16 7.51
N PRO A 570 52.94 -11.61 6.77
CA PRO A 570 53.20 -10.66 5.68
C PRO A 570 53.58 -9.24 6.15
N MET A 571 53.52 -8.96 7.45
CA MET A 571 53.75 -7.63 8.03
C MET A 571 55.20 -7.47 8.52
N LYS A 572 55.66 -6.22 8.63
CA LYS A 572 56.91 -5.89 9.32
C LYS A 572 56.80 -6.32 10.79
N ASP A 573 57.92 -6.71 11.41
CA ASP A 573 57.87 -7.28 12.77
C ASP A 573 57.42 -6.28 13.83
N GLU A 574 57.66 -4.98 13.61
CA GLU A 574 57.16 -3.85 14.40
C GLU A 574 55.62 -3.70 14.36
N TYR A 575 54.95 -4.19 13.31
CA TYR A 575 53.52 -3.98 13.08
C TYR A 575 52.67 -5.27 13.13
N ARG A 576 53.18 -6.33 13.74
CA ARG A 576 52.44 -7.61 13.89
C ARG A 576 51.10 -7.50 14.64
N PHE A 577 50.82 -6.37 15.31
CA PHE A 577 49.54 -6.07 15.97
C PHE A 577 48.43 -5.62 15.01
N TRP A 578 48.77 -5.13 13.81
CA TRP A 578 47.81 -4.61 12.82
C TRP A 578 46.66 -5.57 12.43
N PRO A 579 46.86 -6.90 12.31
CA PRO A 579 45.76 -7.82 12.01
C PRO A 579 44.74 -7.87 13.16
N GLY A 580 45.20 -7.68 14.40
CA GLY A 580 44.36 -7.51 15.58
C GLY A 580 43.63 -6.16 15.57
N LEU A 581 44.30 -5.08 15.17
CA LEU A 581 43.68 -3.77 14.99
C LEU A 581 42.55 -3.80 13.95
N LEU A 582 42.76 -4.47 12.80
CA LEU A 582 41.71 -4.65 11.77
C LEU A 582 40.54 -5.51 12.25
N LEU A 583 40.76 -6.43 13.21
CA LEU A 583 39.67 -7.16 13.87
C LEU A 583 38.92 -6.28 14.88
N VAL A 584 39.65 -5.49 15.68
CA VAL A 584 39.04 -4.53 16.63
C VAL A 584 38.29 -3.41 15.91
N ALA A 585 38.76 -2.94 14.76
CA ALA A 585 38.07 -1.94 13.94
C ALA A 585 36.69 -2.41 13.45
N ARG A 586 36.43 -3.73 13.41
CA ARG A 586 35.09 -4.28 13.12
C ARG A 586 34.14 -4.17 14.31
N ILE A 587 34.65 -4.04 15.55
CA ILE A 587 33.83 -4.00 16.77
C ILE A 587 32.95 -2.74 16.81
N PRO A 588 33.45 -1.49 16.64
CA PRO A 588 32.60 -0.30 16.56
C PRO A 588 31.60 -0.37 15.40
N VAL A 589 32.01 -0.94 14.27
CA VAL A 589 31.16 -1.10 13.08
C VAL A 589 30.00 -2.04 13.37
N LEU A 590 30.25 -3.23 13.93
CA LEU A 590 29.21 -4.18 14.34
C LEU A 590 28.33 -3.61 15.47
N LEU A 591 28.91 -2.94 16.46
CA LEU A 591 28.17 -2.28 17.54
C LEU A 591 27.26 -1.17 17.01
N SER A 592 27.70 -0.41 16.00
CA SER A 592 26.89 0.66 15.39
C SER A 592 25.58 0.11 14.82
N VAL A 593 25.62 -1.04 14.14
CA VAL A 593 24.41 -1.72 13.65
C VAL A 593 23.51 -2.16 14.81
N THR A 594 24.08 -2.60 15.94
CA THR A 594 23.30 -3.14 17.06
C THR A 594 22.72 -2.12 18.05
N LEU A 595 23.28 -0.91 18.16
CA LEU A 595 22.98 0.04 19.25
C LEU A 595 21.98 1.15 18.90
N VAL A 596 21.58 1.29 17.63
CA VAL A 596 20.86 2.49 17.16
C VAL A 596 19.41 2.15 16.84
N GLU A 597 18.56 2.21 17.86
CA GLU A 597 17.14 1.81 17.79
C GLU A 597 16.24 2.81 17.04
N SER A 598 16.69 4.04 16.77
CA SER A 598 15.94 5.08 16.01
C SER A 598 16.68 5.46 14.72
N PHE A 599 16.22 4.96 13.57
CA PHE A 599 17.06 4.83 12.37
C PHE A 599 17.09 6.04 11.41
N ILE A 600 16.11 6.95 11.45
CA ILE A 600 16.01 8.05 10.46
C ILE A 600 17.11 9.11 10.66
N GLN A 601 17.45 9.46 11.90
CA GLN A 601 18.59 10.32 12.21
C GLN A 601 19.93 9.55 12.20
N SER A 602 19.88 8.28 11.80
CA SER A 602 20.91 7.28 12.10
C SER A 602 21.61 6.71 10.87
N GLN A 603 21.00 6.64 9.67
CA GLN A 603 21.77 6.31 8.47
C GLN A 603 23.01 7.21 8.29
N TYR A 604 22.83 8.52 8.50
CA TYR A 604 23.92 9.51 8.49
C TYR A 604 24.91 9.29 9.64
N PHE A 605 24.45 8.99 10.85
CA PHE A 605 25.31 8.72 12.00
C PHE A 605 26.14 7.43 11.81
N LEU A 606 25.53 6.37 11.29
CA LEU A 606 26.16 5.08 11.02
C LEU A 606 27.19 5.17 9.89
N LEU A 607 26.87 5.84 8.77
CA LEU A 607 27.85 6.07 7.70
C LEU A 607 28.97 7.02 8.15
N SER A 608 28.67 8.01 9.01
CA SER A 608 29.69 8.88 9.62
C SER A 608 30.62 8.12 10.58
N MET A 609 30.07 7.25 11.44
CA MET A 609 30.85 6.38 12.32
C MET A 609 31.69 5.38 11.53
N LEU A 610 31.17 4.82 10.44
CA LEU A 610 31.93 3.95 9.55
C LEU A 610 33.05 4.74 8.84
N LEU A 611 32.75 5.94 8.32
CA LEU A 611 33.72 6.81 7.65
C LEU A 611 34.85 7.25 8.59
N THR A 612 34.54 7.59 9.85
CA THR A 612 35.56 7.97 10.84
C THR A 612 36.47 6.79 11.21
N VAL A 613 35.91 5.59 11.42
CA VAL A 613 36.73 4.36 11.63
C VAL A 613 37.64 4.08 10.44
N LEU A 614 37.12 4.18 9.21
CA LEU A 614 37.93 3.99 8.00
C LEU A 614 39.02 5.06 7.85
N ALA A 615 38.71 6.33 8.13
CA ALA A 615 39.68 7.42 8.10
C ALA A 615 40.78 7.26 9.17
N ILE A 616 40.46 6.72 10.35
CA ILE A 616 41.44 6.39 11.40
C ILE A 616 42.36 5.24 10.92
N VAL A 617 41.82 4.16 10.37
CA VAL A 617 42.64 3.04 9.83
C VAL A 617 43.52 3.52 8.67
N GLN A 618 42.97 4.34 7.77
CA GLN A 618 43.68 4.90 6.62
C GLN A 618 44.83 5.85 7.03
N SER A 619 44.59 6.74 7.99
CA SER A 619 45.60 7.67 8.51
C SER A 619 46.71 6.95 9.28
N LEU A 620 46.38 5.93 10.08
CA LEU A 620 47.37 5.07 10.73
C LEU A 620 48.24 4.30 9.71
N SER A 621 47.64 3.76 8.64
CA SER A 621 48.38 3.03 7.60
C SER A 621 49.39 3.93 6.86
N HIS A 622 49.01 5.19 6.63
CA HIS A 622 49.90 6.22 6.07
C HIS A 622 50.99 6.65 7.08
N PHE A 623 50.63 6.87 8.35
CA PHE A 623 51.57 7.30 9.40
C PHE A 623 52.69 6.28 9.63
N PHE A 624 52.38 4.98 9.56
CA PHE A 624 53.37 3.90 9.72
C PHE A 624 54.22 3.60 8.45
N GLY A 625 54.12 4.41 7.39
CA GLY A 625 54.95 4.25 6.20
C GLY A 625 54.81 2.87 5.51
N GLY A 626 53.61 2.28 5.61
CA GLY A 626 53.29 0.94 5.09
C GLY A 626 53.60 -0.20 6.08
N VAL A 627 52.54 -0.90 6.49
CA VAL A 627 52.56 -2.00 7.46
C VAL A 627 53.12 -3.31 6.89
N TYR A 628 52.82 -3.61 5.63
CA TYR A 628 53.23 -4.85 4.96
C TYR A 628 54.68 -4.81 4.47
N LYS A 629 55.33 -5.98 4.50
CA LYS A 629 56.68 -6.20 3.92
C LYS A 629 56.72 -5.92 2.42
N LYS A 630 55.64 -6.21 1.68
CA LYS A 630 55.51 -5.92 0.24
C LYS A 630 54.79 -4.60 0.00
N ARG A 631 55.43 -3.67 -0.73
CA ARG A 631 54.85 -2.36 -1.08
C ARG A 631 53.49 -2.45 -1.76
N MET A 632 53.29 -3.44 -2.63
CA MET A 632 52.04 -3.67 -3.35
C MET A 632 50.85 -3.95 -2.41
N ASN A 633 51.07 -4.63 -1.28
CA ASN A 633 50.00 -4.90 -0.31
C ASN A 633 49.55 -3.61 0.41
N ASN A 634 50.49 -2.70 0.72
CA ASN A 634 50.17 -1.39 1.28
C ASN A 634 49.32 -0.56 0.29
N VAL A 635 49.67 -0.58 -1.00
CA VAL A 635 48.90 0.11 -2.06
C VAL A 635 47.50 -0.49 -2.21
N LEU A 636 47.38 -1.82 -2.18
CA LEU A 636 46.10 -2.53 -2.24
C LEU A 636 45.18 -2.17 -1.06
N GLU A 637 45.72 -2.16 0.17
CA GLU A 637 44.96 -1.80 1.37
C GLU A 637 44.43 -0.37 1.29
N VAL A 638 45.31 0.58 0.97
CA VAL A 638 44.96 2.00 0.78
C VAL A 638 43.90 2.18 -0.30
N TRP A 639 44.00 1.47 -1.43
CA TRP A 639 43.03 1.56 -2.52
C TRP A 639 41.65 1.02 -2.12
N LEU A 640 41.60 -0.12 -1.42
CA LEU A 640 40.35 -0.72 -0.93
C LEU A 640 39.67 0.14 0.14
N LEU A 641 40.43 0.70 1.08
CA LEU A 641 39.91 1.61 2.11
C LEU A 641 39.39 2.91 1.49
N LEU A 642 40.12 3.50 0.54
CA LEU A 642 39.67 4.67 -0.21
C LEU A 642 38.38 4.40 -0.98
N ASN A 643 38.25 3.22 -1.61
CA ASN A 643 37.04 2.83 -2.31
C ASN A 643 35.81 2.73 -1.38
N LEU A 644 35.97 2.17 -0.18
CA LEU A 644 34.90 2.18 0.83
C LEU A 644 34.48 3.60 1.22
N CYS A 645 35.44 4.50 1.49
CA CYS A 645 35.15 5.89 1.79
C CYS A 645 34.36 6.57 0.66
N ILE A 646 34.72 6.33 -0.60
CA ILE A 646 33.99 6.85 -1.77
C ILE A 646 32.56 6.30 -1.82
N MET A 647 32.36 4.98 -1.66
CA MET A 647 31.00 4.39 -1.66
C MET A 647 30.12 4.94 -0.53
N ILE A 648 30.71 5.17 0.65
CA ILE A 648 30.03 5.80 1.78
C ILE A 648 29.63 7.23 1.45
N SER A 649 30.58 8.07 1.00
CA SER A 649 30.27 9.47 0.63
C SER A 649 29.22 9.59 -0.46
N LEU A 650 29.28 8.73 -1.49
CA LEU A 650 28.25 8.66 -2.54
C LEU A 650 26.88 8.29 -1.95
N SER A 651 26.82 7.29 -1.07
CA SER A 651 25.58 6.85 -0.44
C SER A 651 24.94 7.94 0.41
N VAL A 652 25.73 8.73 1.16
CA VAL A 652 25.26 9.94 1.87
C VAL A 652 24.64 10.95 0.90
N THR A 653 25.25 11.17 -0.27
CA THR A 653 24.73 12.14 -1.25
C THR A 653 23.49 11.65 -2.00
N PHE A 654 23.33 10.33 -2.21
CA PHE A 654 22.16 9.77 -2.91
C PHE A 654 20.93 9.58 -2.00
N THR A 655 21.07 9.59 -0.68
CA THR A 655 19.91 9.61 0.23
C THR A 655 19.17 10.95 0.26
N ASP A 656 19.76 12.02 -0.31
CA ASP A 656 19.22 13.39 -0.28
C ASP A 656 18.40 13.73 -1.55
N GLU A 657 17.61 12.77 -2.07
CA GLU A 657 16.63 12.96 -3.18
C GLU A 657 15.43 13.87 -2.78
N SER A 658 15.68 14.90 -1.97
CA SER A 658 14.83 16.10 -1.83
C SER A 658 15.27 17.24 -2.77
N LYS A 659 16.47 17.16 -3.40
CA LYS A 659 17.04 18.25 -4.22
C LYS A 659 17.46 17.81 -5.64
N LEU A 660 16.46 17.76 -6.53
CA LEU A 660 16.56 17.43 -7.96
C LEU A 660 17.28 18.50 -8.84
N SER A 661 18.37 19.13 -8.38
CA SER A 661 19.07 20.19 -9.13
C SER A 661 20.41 19.77 -9.74
N HIS A 662 21.17 18.86 -9.11
CA HIS A 662 22.54 18.53 -9.56
C HIS A 662 22.63 17.43 -10.62
N MET A 663 21.55 16.67 -10.86
CA MET A 663 21.57 15.50 -11.75
C MET A 663 21.81 15.84 -13.24
N LYS A 664 21.45 17.06 -13.67
CA LYS A 664 21.66 17.52 -15.06
C LYS A 664 23.14 17.72 -15.43
N CYS A 665 24.01 17.99 -14.45
CA CYS A 665 25.44 18.20 -14.72
C CYS A 665 26.17 16.86 -14.96
N TYR A 666 25.87 15.85 -14.15
CA TYR A 666 26.51 14.53 -14.25
C TYR A 666 26.03 13.71 -15.45
N ASP A 667 24.74 13.75 -15.80
CA ASP A 667 24.24 13.07 -17.02
C ASP A 667 24.87 13.66 -18.30
N ALA A 668 25.10 14.98 -18.34
CA ALA A 668 25.82 15.65 -19.42
C ALA A 668 27.33 15.29 -19.46
N LEU A 669 27.93 15.00 -18.30
CA LEU A 669 29.34 14.63 -18.18
C LEU A 669 29.58 13.17 -18.57
N ILE A 670 28.68 12.27 -18.18
CA ILE A 670 28.67 10.86 -18.62
C ILE A 670 28.43 10.78 -20.13
N LYS A 671 27.43 11.49 -20.67
CA LYS A 671 27.21 11.57 -22.13
C LYS A 671 28.41 12.12 -22.89
N LYS A 672 29.16 13.09 -22.33
CA LYS A 672 30.42 13.57 -22.93
C LYS A 672 31.58 12.57 -22.84
N LEU A 673 31.62 11.70 -21.83
CA LEU A 673 32.67 10.70 -21.68
C LEU A 673 32.46 9.46 -22.57
N PHE A 674 31.20 9.12 -22.88
CA PHE A 674 30.88 7.97 -23.74
C PHE A 674 30.64 8.33 -25.22
N LYS A 675 30.44 9.61 -25.58
CA LYS A 675 30.32 10.04 -26.99
C LYS A 675 31.67 10.10 -27.72
N LYS A 676 32.32 8.94 -27.87
CA LYS A 676 33.41 8.70 -28.83
C LYS A 676 33.45 7.27 -29.41
N GLN A 677 32.43 6.49 -29.11
CA GLN A 677 31.98 5.34 -29.89
C GLN A 677 30.53 5.68 -30.30
N ASP A 678 30.08 5.21 -31.46
CA ASP A 678 28.72 5.43 -32.00
C ASP A 678 28.44 6.88 -32.47
N ASP A 679 29.16 7.31 -33.50
CA ASP A 679 28.60 8.18 -34.56
C ASP A 679 28.52 7.31 -35.84
N ASP A 680 27.47 6.51 -35.96
CA ASP A 680 26.84 6.06 -37.21
C ASP A 680 25.41 5.56 -36.86
N ASP A 681 24.45 5.92 -37.72
CA ASP A 681 22.99 5.65 -37.69
C ASP A 681 22.08 6.64 -36.92
N ASP A 682 21.60 7.65 -37.68
CA ASP A 682 20.39 8.43 -37.39
C ASP A 682 19.15 7.68 -37.93
N PRO A 683 17.93 7.83 -37.36
CA PRO A 683 16.87 6.84 -37.49
C PRO A 683 15.83 7.12 -38.58
N LEU A 684 15.18 6.09 -39.14
CA LEU A 684 13.77 6.21 -39.60
C LEU A 684 13.02 4.88 -39.83
N LEU A 685 11.78 4.84 -39.31
CA LEU A 685 10.58 4.10 -39.75
C LEU A 685 10.62 2.57 -40.02
N ASP A 686 9.83 1.86 -39.22
CA ASP A 686 9.34 0.51 -39.51
C ASP A 686 8.14 0.56 -40.49
N VAL A 687 8.33 -0.01 -41.68
CA VAL A 687 7.26 -0.41 -42.61
C VAL A 687 7.63 -1.77 -43.22
N THR A 688 6.96 -2.82 -42.73
CA THR A 688 6.66 -4.10 -43.40
C THR A 688 7.39 -4.43 -44.72
N GLU A 689 8.27 -5.45 -44.74
CA GLU A 689 7.99 -6.76 -45.38
C GLU A 689 9.21 -7.71 -45.53
N SER A 690 8.93 -9.01 -45.38
CA SER A 690 9.58 -10.17 -46.03
C SER A 690 11.06 -10.53 -45.71
N HIS A 691 11.28 -11.81 -45.36
CA HIS A 691 12.60 -12.41 -45.21
C HIS A 691 13.22 -12.82 -46.56
N LEU A 692 14.49 -12.48 -46.78
CA LEU A 692 15.29 -12.97 -47.91
C LEU A 692 15.78 -14.42 -47.68
N THR A 693 15.89 -15.19 -48.77
CA THR A 693 16.30 -16.60 -48.70
C THR A 693 17.83 -16.78 -48.75
N VAL A 694 18.30 -17.92 -48.23
CA VAL A 694 19.72 -18.25 -48.00
C VAL A 694 20.61 -18.11 -49.25
N ASP A 695 20.07 -18.36 -50.45
CA ASP A 695 20.83 -18.25 -51.70
C ASP A 695 21.16 -16.81 -52.13
N GLN A 696 20.46 -15.79 -51.60
CA GLN A 696 20.83 -14.39 -51.81
C GLN A 696 21.98 -13.94 -50.89
N GLN A 697 22.03 -14.43 -49.64
CA GLN A 697 23.14 -14.16 -48.72
C GLN A 697 24.48 -14.72 -49.24
N ARG A 698 24.45 -15.84 -49.98
CA ARG A 698 25.64 -16.54 -50.45
C ARG A 698 26.44 -15.81 -51.55
N ARG A 699 25.86 -14.80 -52.22
CA ARG A 699 26.58 -14.04 -53.27
C ARG A 699 27.38 -12.84 -52.77
N ALA A 700 27.20 -12.44 -51.51
CA ALA A 700 27.93 -11.30 -50.92
C ALA A 700 29.32 -11.66 -50.36
N MET A 701 29.66 -12.96 -50.26
CA MET A 701 30.89 -13.45 -49.63
C MET A 701 31.85 -14.14 -50.63
N VAL A 702 32.34 -13.42 -51.64
CA VAL A 702 33.52 -13.83 -52.42
C VAL A 702 34.38 -12.60 -52.75
N PRO A 703 35.60 -12.48 -52.20
CA PRO A 703 36.54 -11.43 -52.62
C PRO A 703 37.38 -11.90 -53.82
N SER A 704 37.55 -11.03 -54.82
CA SER A 704 38.53 -11.21 -55.90
C SER A 704 39.73 -10.28 -55.70
N SER A 705 40.94 -10.80 -55.90
CA SER A 705 42.22 -10.07 -55.91
C SER A 705 42.28 -8.99 -57.02
N THR A 706 43.27 -8.09 -57.20
CA THR A 706 44.75 -8.12 -57.04
C THR A 706 45.27 -6.67 -57.29
N ASP A 707 46.50 -6.17 -57.04
CA ASP A 707 47.77 -6.69 -56.48
C ASP A 707 48.75 -5.53 -56.09
N TYR A 708 49.96 -5.86 -55.57
CA TYR A 708 51.26 -5.13 -55.64
C TYR A 708 51.47 -3.78 -54.88
N VAL A 709 52.66 -3.41 -54.31
CA VAL A 709 53.96 -4.12 -54.05
C VAL A 709 54.93 -3.36 -53.08
N ARG A 710 55.91 -4.08 -52.47
CA ARG A 710 57.23 -3.67 -51.82
C ARG A 710 57.24 -2.80 -50.53
N ARG A 711 57.86 -3.29 -49.43
CA ARG A 711 59.28 -3.15 -48.91
C ARG A 711 59.62 -1.71 -48.47
N GLU A 712 60.17 -1.41 -47.28
CA GLU A 712 61.36 -1.96 -46.56
C GLU A 712 61.18 -1.95 -45.00
N SER A 713 61.75 -2.88 -44.21
CA SER A 713 63.09 -2.88 -43.55
C SER A 713 63.33 -1.69 -42.57
N VAL A 714 63.09 -1.81 -41.25
CA VAL A 714 63.97 -2.38 -40.18
C VAL A 714 65.03 -1.40 -39.62
N VAL A 715 64.83 -1.02 -38.34
CA VAL A 715 65.82 -0.69 -37.27
C VAL A 715 66.33 0.76 -37.02
N ASP A 716 66.35 1.06 -35.71
CA ASP A 716 67.12 2.03 -34.90
C ASP A 716 66.72 3.51 -34.65
N LEU A 717 66.72 3.79 -33.33
CA LEU A 717 66.89 5.05 -32.55
C LEU A 717 66.12 6.32 -32.96
N PHE A 718 65.18 6.73 -32.09
CA PHE A 718 65.51 7.67 -30.99
C PHE A 718 64.58 7.49 -29.78
#